data_AF-A0A521X965-F1
#
_entry.id   AF-A0A521X965-F1
#
_cell.length_a   1.000
_cell.length_b   1.000
_cell.length_c   1.000
_cell.angle_alpha   90.00
_cell.angle_beta   90.00
_cell.angle_gamma   90.00
#
_symmetry.space_group_name_H-M   'P 1'
#
loop_
_entity.id
_entity.type
_entity.pdbx_description
1 polymer ?
#
loop_
_entity_poly.entity_id
_entity_poly.type
_entity_poly.pdbx_seq_one_letter_code
_entity_poly.pdbx_strand_id
1 'polypeptide(L)'
;MLINKKLNIYLFLLLSLGLTLSSFSQQQGQKVYKIRGIRVEGIVPGGTDSAAVITHSGFALGDEVTIPGIQFRNSINRLLALKIFSDVQILSDNKEGDDIYLVIKVQEYPRLTRVDIIGSDEVSEDDIRKKFSFVETQHITPNEIHRAVNQIKELYASEGYLLTTVTTETVVEDSTKPNFIVLRILLDEGPEVTIDEITFEGNTAFDEGELEGEMEDTEESVWWKFWSSPMLDTVKFKEDKKRIIKFYRKNGYLDAEVLSDSIWYSEDKEKVNLAIRIFEGPQYRFRSVLWDGANVFPPDALTERLDIRKGDIFNEELFDQNLHGNQDLNDVSSMYRDRGYLTMELDEEMKRVPGDSVDIVIHIMERNQFKVGKVEVRGNTKTHDYVIRRELYIKPGDFYSQTKIVRSIRQLQQLNYFNMEKLGKGPELQPVDDQTVNVLFDLEEKSSDNVNASVGYSQVYGVTGALGFTINNFSLTNPIVGGAGQVFNFEWQFGEGQRYRTFSLGFTEPWLYGSPTTLGVNLFDTRQNYFLDIQQTGVSVRFGRRLKWPDDYFRADWTLRFQNNNVHDNGGYFYYTEGVTTQYSITQTITRNSIDNPIFPATGSNVSLSVEMAGGPFLPGNVDYHKWLFDAAWYTPVLGTGRLVLSSQTSLGYVNGFGSSSIIPPLENFWMGGTGLGAIATTPLRGYDERSIGPRDDAGRELGGKLMTKHTLELRLAVTLEPIPIYLLGFLEGGNVYTDFSHADLFDLKRSYGIGARLLMNPLGLIGFDYGYGMDDVTGGYLGFPDGTADGWQFHFQFGRGF
;
A
#
# COMPACT_ATOMS: atom_id res chain seq x y z
N MET A 1 -94.12 -35.85 -0.86
CA MET A 1 -93.01 -34.90 -1.10
C MET A 1 -91.86 -35.24 -0.17
N LEU A 2 -91.04 -36.26 -0.49
CA LEU A 2 -89.82 -36.66 0.27
C LEU A 2 -89.13 -37.87 -0.41
N ILE A 3 -88.79 -37.75 -1.69
CA ILE A 3 -87.85 -38.66 -2.35
C ILE A 3 -86.97 -37.78 -3.25
N ASN A 4 -86.09 -36.99 -2.64
CA ASN A 4 -85.09 -36.25 -3.42
C ASN A 4 -83.85 -35.78 -2.64
N LYS A 5 -83.49 -36.44 -1.53
CA LYS A 5 -82.29 -36.06 -0.75
C LYS A 5 -81.31 -37.19 -0.41
N LYS A 6 -81.59 -38.46 -0.77
CA LYS A 6 -80.63 -39.56 -0.59
C LYS A 6 -79.87 -39.99 -1.85
N LEU A 7 -80.24 -39.48 -3.03
CA LEU A 7 -79.54 -39.81 -4.27
C LEU A 7 -78.27 -38.97 -4.49
N ASN A 8 -78.23 -37.73 -3.98
CA ASN A 8 -77.10 -36.83 -4.20
C ASN A 8 -75.89 -37.07 -3.29
N ILE A 9 -76.04 -37.76 -2.15
CA ILE A 9 -74.89 -38.07 -1.26
C ILE A 9 -74.15 -39.32 -1.76
N TYR A 10 -74.85 -40.31 -2.30
CA TYR A 10 -74.19 -41.46 -2.94
C TYR A 10 -73.57 -41.11 -4.29
N LEU A 11 -74.14 -40.14 -5.03
CA LEU A 11 -73.55 -39.70 -6.29
C LEU A 11 -72.27 -38.87 -6.08
N PHE A 12 -72.16 -38.12 -4.97
CA PHE A 12 -70.93 -37.38 -4.65
C PHE A 12 -69.84 -38.28 -4.06
N LEU A 13 -70.18 -39.31 -3.27
CA LEU A 13 -69.21 -40.30 -2.80
C LEU A 13 -68.76 -41.28 -3.90
N LEU A 14 -69.61 -41.58 -4.89
CA LEU A 14 -69.20 -42.33 -6.09
C LEU A 14 -68.39 -41.48 -7.08
N LEU A 15 -68.57 -40.15 -7.11
CA LEU A 15 -67.68 -39.27 -7.88
C LEU A 15 -66.32 -39.04 -7.18
N SER A 16 -66.24 -39.09 -5.85
CA SER A 16 -64.96 -38.97 -5.14
C SER A 16 -64.18 -40.29 -5.02
N LEU A 17 -64.84 -41.46 -5.13
CA LEU A 17 -64.16 -42.76 -5.28
C LEU A 17 -63.87 -43.15 -6.75
N GLY A 18 -64.53 -42.49 -7.71
CA GLY A 18 -64.30 -42.68 -9.15
C GLY A 18 -63.16 -41.86 -9.73
N LEU A 19 -62.51 -41.00 -8.93
CA LEU A 19 -61.39 -40.14 -9.35
C LEU A 19 -60.02 -40.61 -8.83
N THR A 20 -59.93 -41.78 -8.18
CA THR A 20 -58.65 -42.37 -7.72
C THR A 20 -58.22 -43.64 -8.45
N LEU A 21 -58.88 -44.04 -9.55
CA LEU A 21 -58.52 -45.24 -10.33
C LEU A 21 -58.58 -45.02 -11.85
N SER A 22 -58.00 -43.92 -12.32
CA SER A 22 -57.71 -43.71 -13.75
C SER A 22 -56.34 -43.05 -13.92
N SER A 23 -55.33 -43.62 -13.27
CA SER A 23 -53.92 -43.30 -13.53
C SER A 23 -53.05 -44.55 -13.43
N PHE A 24 -53.55 -45.68 -13.92
CA PHE A 24 -52.66 -46.66 -14.54
C PHE A 24 -52.59 -46.30 -16.02
N SER A 25 -51.72 -45.34 -16.33
CA SER A 25 -51.10 -45.33 -17.64
C SER A 25 -50.55 -46.73 -17.85
N GLN A 26 -51.06 -47.40 -18.88
CA GLN A 26 -50.39 -48.53 -19.48
C GLN A 26 -49.00 -48.02 -19.85
N GLN A 27 -48.00 -48.29 -19.00
CA GLN A 27 -46.60 -48.20 -19.37
C GLN A 27 -46.45 -49.21 -20.52
N GLN A 28 -46.58 -48.73 -21.76
CA GLN A 28 -46.05 -49.43 -22.91
C GLN A 28 -44.60 -49.73 -22.55
N GLY A 29 -44.26 -51.01 -22.44
CA GLY A 29 -42.91 -51.45 -22.12
C GLY A 29 -41.94 -50.65 -22.97
N GLN A 30 -41.07 -49.90 -22.31
CA GLN A 30 -40.03 -49.12 -22.93
C GLN A 30 -39.15 -50.11 -23.71
N LYS A 31 -39.31 -50.17 -25.04
CA LYS A 31 -38.56 -51.11 -25.87
C LYS A 31 -37.08 -50.75 -25.77
N VAL A 32 -36.29 -51.76 -25.39
CA VAL A 32 -34.84 -51.70 -25.36
C VAL A 32 -34.36 -52.05 -26.75
N TYR A 33 -33.51 -51.19 -27.31
CA TYR A 33 -32.87 -51.40 -28.60
C TYR A 33 -31.37 -51.49 -28.42
N LYS A 34 -30.71 -52.33 -29.20
CA LYS A 34 -29.26 -52.44 -29.24
C LYS A 34 -28.69 -51.61 -30.39
N ILE A 35 -27.71 -50.75 -30.11
CA ILE A 35 -27.12 -49.89 -31.14
C ILE A 35 -26.23 -50.72 -32.07
N ARG A 36 -26.56 -50.76 -33.36
CA ARG A 36 -25.79 -51.49 -34.40
C ARG A 36 -25.03 -50.60 -35.37
N GLY A 37 -25.35 -49.31 -35.41
CA GLY A 37 -24.60 -48.33 -36.17
C GLY A 37 -24.83 -46.94 -35.63
N ILE A 38 -23.78 -46.12 -35.65
CA ILE A 38 -23.82 -44.70 -35.33
C ILE A 38 -23.15 -43.97 -36.48
N ARG A 39 -23.86 -43.01 -37.07
CA ARG A 39 -23.32 -42.13 -38.11
C ARG A 39 -23.46 -40.69 -37.65
N VAL A 40 -22.49 -39.86 -38.01
CA VAL A 40 -22.51 -38.42 -37.70
C VAL A 40 -22.73 -37.64 -38.98
N GLU A 41 -23.62 -36.65 -38.93
CA GLU A 41 -23.91 -35.73 -40.04
C GLU A 41 -23.77 -34.28 -39.57
N GLY A 42 -23.40 -33.37 -40.48
CA GLY A 42 -23.34 -31.93 -40.21
C GLY A 42 -22.00 -31.39 -39.72
N ILE A 43 -20.96 -32.25 -39.69
CA ILE A 43 -19.56 -31.82 -39.51
C ILE A 43 -19.06 -31.13 -40.78
N VAL A 44 -18.38 -30.00 -40.63
CA VAL A 44 -17.79 -29.25 -41.74
C VAL A 44 -16.44 -29.86 -42.19
N PRO A 45 -16.04 -29.72 -43.47
CA PRO A 45 -14.72 -30.18 -43.93
C PRO A 45 -13.57 -29.53 -43.14
N GLY A 46 -12.70 -30.35 -42.54
CA GLY A 46 -11.63 -29.87 -41.62
C GLY A 46 -12.13 -29.50 -40.20
N GLY A 47 -13.38 -29.85 -39.88
CA GLY A 47 -14.05 -29.67 -38.60
C GLY A 47 -13.68 -30.75 -37.58
N THR A 48 -14.63 -31.09 -36.71
CA THR A 48 -14.46 -32.10 -35.65
C THR A 48 -14.39 -33.51 -36.25
N ASP A 49 -13.60 -34.42 -35.68
CA ASP A 49 -13.62 -35.81 -36.15
C ASP A 49 -14.93 -36.50 -35.76
N SER A 50 -15.54 -37.23 -36.71
CA SER A 50 -16.78 -37.99 -36.48
C SER A 50 -16.61 -39.03 -35.38
N ALA A 51 -15.44 -39.66 -35.28
CA ALA A 51 -15.17 -40.62 -34.20
C ALA A 51 -15.19 -39.94 -32.83
N ALA A 52 -14.62 -38.72 -32.72
CA ALA A 52 -14.65 -37.94 -31.49
C ALA A 52 -16.07 -37.56 -31.06
N VAL A 53 -16.94 -37.18 -32.02
CA VAL A 53 -18.36 -36.91 -31.73
C VAL A 53 -19.05 -38.16 -31.17
N ILE A 54 -18.81 -39.33 -31.76
CA ILE A 54 -19.38 -40.60 -31.28
C ILE A 54 -18.86 -40.89 -29.86
N THR A 55 -17.56 -40.79 -29.62
CA THR A 55 -16.96 -41.02 -28.30
C THR A 55 -17.54 -40.09 -27.23
N HIS A 56 -17.66 -38.78 -27.51
CA HIS A 56 -18.19 -37.80 -26.56
C HIS A 56 -19.71 -37.88 -26.38
N SER A 57 -20.44 -38.42 -27.37
CA SER A 57 -21.86 -38.73 -27.24
C SER A 57 -22.13 -39.76 -26.13
N GLY A 58 -21.14 -40.59 -25.80
CA GLY A 58 -21.24 -41.64 -24.82
C GLY A 58 -22.07 -42.85 -25.28
N PHE A 59 -22.28 -43.00 -26.58
CA PHE A 59 -22.82 -44.20 -27.21
C PHE A 59 -21.69 -45.04 -27.81
N ALA A 60 -21.78 -46.36 -27.64
CA ALA A 60 -20.93 -47.35 -28.26
C ALA A 60 -21.78 -48.38 -29.04
N LEU A 61 -21.14 -49.02 -30.03
CA LEU A 61 -21.77 -50.14 -30.73
C LEU A 61 -22.01 -51.29 -29.74
N GLY A 62 -23.23 -51.78 -29.70
CA GLY A 62 -23.67 -52.82 -28.78
C GLY A 62 -24.33 -52.33 -27.50
N ASP A 63 -24.36 -51.01 -27.25
CA ASP A 63 -25.07 -50.43 -26.11
C ASP A 63 -26.59 -50.66 -26.22
N GLU A 64 -27.23 -50.90 -25.08
CA GLU A 64 -28.68 -51.02 -24.96
C GLU A 64 -29.29 -49.66 -24.56
N VAL A 65 -30.18 -49.15 -25.41
CA VAL A 65 -30.83 -47.84 -25.24
C VAL A 65 -32.34 -47.98 -25.24
N THR A 66 -32.98 -47.14 -24.43
CA THR A 66 -34.43 -47.13 -24.26
C THR A 66 -35.03 -45.92 -24.96
N ILE A 67 -36.13 -46.07 -25.70
CA ILE A 67 -36.75 -44.95 -26.43
C ILE A 67 -38.20 -44.72 -25.96
N PRO A 68 -38.55 -43.54 -25.43
CA PRO A 68 -37.66 -42.42 -25.05
C PRO A 68 -36.82 -42.77 -23.81
N GLY A 69 -35.57 -42.29 -23.72
CA GLY A 69 -34.65 -42.63 -22.62
C GLY A 69 -33.70 -41.50 -22.23
N ILE A 70 -33.23 -41.51 -20.98
CA ILE A 70 -32.36 -40.46 -20.42
C ILE A 70 -30.98 -40.42 -21.09
N GLN A 71 -30.55 -41.52 -21.68
CA GLN A 71 -29.27 -41.67 -22.38
C GLN A 71 -29.13 -40.66 -23.52
N PHE A 72 -30.21 -40.42 -24.28
CA PHE A 72 -30.21 -39.44 -25.38
C PHE A 72 -30.06 -38.00 -24.88
N ARG A 73 -30.74 -37.64 -23.78
CA ARG A 73 -30.60 -36.32 -23.16
C ARG A 73 -29.19 -36.10 -22.62
N ASN A 74 -28.62 -37.10 -21.95
CA ASN A 74 -27.25 -37.03 -21.43
C ASN A 74 -26.22 -36.88 -22.57
N SER A 75 -26.44 -37.59 -23.68
CA SER A 75 -25.62 -37.50 -24.88
C SER A 75 -25.65 -36.09 -25.48
N ILE A 76 -26.85 -35.53 -25.69
CA ILE A 76 -27.04 -34.16 -26.18
C ILE A 76 -26.35 -33.15 -25.24
N ASN A 77 -26.56 -33.26 -23.93
CA ASN A 77 -25.95 -32.37 -22.94
C ASN A 77 -24.41 -32.45 -22.94
N ARG A 78 -23.83 -33.65 -23.09
CA ARG A 78 -22.37 -33.82 -23.19
C ARG A 78 -21.81 -33.14 -24.43
N LEU A 79 -22.46 -33.33 -25.58
CA LEU A 79 -22.02 -32.73 -26.84
C LEU A 79 -22.16 -31.21 -26.83
N LEU A 80 -23.25 -30.67 -26.27
CA LEU A 80 -23.42 -29.22 -26.08
C LEU A 80 -22.41 -28.63 -25.07
N ALA A 81 -22.05 -29.38 -24.03
CA ALA A 81 -21.06 -28.96 -23.04
C ALA A 81 -19.64 -28.78 -23.63
N LEU A 82 -19.36 -29.38 -24.80
CA LEU A 82 -18.10 -29.16 -25.52
C LEU A 82 -17.98 -27.73 -26.09
N LYS A 83 -19.09 -26.98 -26.21
CA LYS A 83 -19.15 -25.64 -26.82
C LYS A 83 -18.65 -25.57 -28.27
N ILE A 84 -18.59 -26.72 -28.95
CA ILE A 84 -18.23 -26.82 -30.37
C ILE A 84 -19.49 -26.76 -31.24
N PHE A 85 -20.64 -27.20 -30.71
CA PHE A 85 -21.88 -27.35 -31.48
C PHE A 85 -22.97 -26.38 -31.02
N SER A 86 -23.61 -25.73 -31.99
CA SER A 86 -24.77 -24.86 -31.82
C SER A 86 -26.09 -25.62 -31.74
N ASP A 87 -26.17 -26.77 -32.40
CA ASP A 87 -27.31 -27.68 -32.36
C ASP A 87 -26.84 -29.14 -32.38
N VAL A 88 -27.56 -30.00 -31.65
CA VAL A 88 -27.29 -31.44 -31.57
C VAL A 88 -28.62 -32.19 -31.55
N GLN A 89 -28.83 -33.03 -32.56
CA GLN A 89 -30.01 -33.88 -32.69
C GLN A 89 -29.59 -35.33 -32.83
N ILE A 90 -30.31 -36.23 -32.17
CA ILE A 90 -30.06 -37.68 -32.26
C ILE A 90 -31.31 -38.32 -32.82
N LEU A 91 -31.20 -38.82 -34.05
CA LEU A 91 -32.30 -39.38 -34.83
C LEU A 91 -32.11 -40.89 -35.02
N SER A 92 -33.22 -41.60 -35.22
CA SER A 92 -33.20 -43.01 -35.63
C SER A 92 -33.13 -43.08 -37.14
N ASP A 93 -32.08 -43.67 -37.71
CA ASP A 93 -31.94 -43.91 -39.16
C ASP A 93 -32.84 -45.07 -39.59
N ASN A 94 -32.71 -46.21 -38.91
CA ASN A 94 -33.48 -47.43 -39.16
C ASN A 94 -33.67 -48.23 -37.86
N LYS A 95 -34.71 -49.08 -37.79
CA LYS A 95 -35.01 -50.01 -36.71
C LYS A 95 -35.32 -51.38 -37.28
N GLU A 96 -34.54 -52.39 -36.93
CA GLU A 96 -34.72 -53.77 -37.39
C GLU A 96 -34.82 -54.71 -36.18
N GLY A 97 -36.02 -55.21 -35.89
CA GLY A 97 -36.27 -56.00 -34.69
C GLY A 97 -35.96 -55.21 -33.41
N ASP A 98 -34.98 -55.68 -32.63
CA ASP A 98 -34.46 -55.05 -31.42
C ASP A 98 -33.15 -54.27 -31.66
N ASP A 99 -32.73 -54.09 -32.91
CA ASP A 99 -31.55 -53.30 -33.28
C ASP A 99 -31.94 -51.88 -33.76
N ILE A 100 -31.11 -50.88 -33.45
CA ILE A 100 -31.27 -49.48 -33.88
C ILE A 100 -29.99 -48.90 -34.50
N TYR A 101 -30.18 -48.08 -35.53
CA TYR A 101 -29.14 -47.27 -36.15
C TYR A 101 -29.39 -45.80 -35.83
N LEU A 102 -28.39 -45.11 -35.28
CA LEU A 102 -28.50 -43.72 -34.84
C LEU A 102 -27.77 -42.78 -35.81
N VAL A 103 -28.39 -41.64 -36.08
CA VAL A 103 -27.74 -40.49 -36.74
C VAL A 103 -27.61 -39.36 -35.72
N ILE A 104 -26.37 -38.98 -35.40
CA ILE A 104 -26.09 -37.78 -34.62
C ILE A 104 -25.90 -36.64 -35.62
N LYS A 105 -26.89 -35.75 -35.72
CA LYS A 105 -26.77 -34.51 -36.50
C LYS A 105 -26.23 -33.41 -35.60
N VAL A 106 -25.15 -32.79 -36.01
CA VAL A 106 -24.55 -31.67 -35.29
C VAL A 106 -24.43 -30.46 -36.21
N GLN A 107 -24.49 -29.27 -35.64
CA GLN A 107 -24.13 -28.04 -36.34
C GLN A 107 -23.01 -27.35 -35.57
N GLU A 108 -21.80 -27.30 -36.15
CA GLU A 108 -20.65 -26.65 -35.52
C GLU A 108 -20.86 -25.13 -35.40
N TYR A 109 -20.35 -24.54 -34.32
CA TYR A 109 -20.10 -23.10 -34.26
C TYR A 109 -19.03 -22.72 -35.28
N PRO A 110 -19.05 -21.48 -35.80
CA PRO A 110 -18.00 -21.00 -36.66
C PRO A 110 -16.69 -20.86 -35.87
N ARG A 111 -15.56 -20.98 -36.56
CA ARG A 111 -14.22 -20.76 -36.03
C ARG A 111 -13.76 -19.35 -36.32
N LEU A 112 -13.18 -18.71 -35.32
CA LEU A 112 -12.68 -17.35 -35.45
C LEU A 112 -11.31 -17.33 -36.14
N THR A 113 -11.16 -16.60 -37.24
CA THR A 113 -9.86 -16.34 -37.86
C THR A 113 -9.15 -15.22 -37.10
N ARG A 114 -9.82 -14.08 -36.94
CA ARG A 114 -9.35 -12.89 -36.21
C ARG A 114 -10.52 -11.99 -35.82
N VAL A 115 -10.23 -10.96 -35.04
CA VAL A 115 -11.17 -9.91 -34.64
C VAL A 115 -10.68 -8.58 -35.21
N ASP A 116 -11.51 -7.96 -36.04
CA ASP A 116 -11.28 -6.63 -36.57
C ASP A 116 -12.13 -5.64 -35.75
N ILE A 117 -11.50 -4.63 -35.17
CA ILE A 117 -12.16 -3.55 -34.42
C ILE A 117 -12.14 -2.32 -35.32
N ILE A 118 -13.28 -1.67 -35.50
CA ILE A 118 -13.43 -0.54 -36.42
C ILE A 118 -14.19 0.56 -35.69
N GLY A 119 -13.68 1.79 -35.75
CA GLY A 119 -14.28 2.96 -35.07
C GLY A 119 -13.82 3.13 -33.63
N SER A 120 -12.60 2.66 -33.29
CA SER A 120 -11.97 2.88 -31.99
C SER A 120 -10.96 4.03 -32.07
N ASP A 121 -11.45 5.27 -32.10
CA ASP A 121 -10.62 6.47 -32.24
C ASP A 121 -10.19 7.00 -30.87
N GLU A 122 -11.07 6.95 -29.87
CA GLU A 122 -10.84 7.47 -28.52
C GLU A 122 -10.20 6.44 -27.57
N VAL A 123 -10.55 5.15 -27.71
CA VAL A 123 -9.98 4.06 -26.91
C VAL A 123 -9.10 3.15 -27.76
N SER A 124 -7.88 2.85 -27.30
CA SER A 124 -6.94 2.05 -28.08
C SER A 124 -7.43 0.61 -28.32
N GLU A 125 -7.19 0.07 -29.53
CA GLU A 125 -7.51 -1.33 -29.85
C GLU A 125 -6.87 -2.32 -28.86
N ASP A 126 -5.66 -2.03 -28.39
CA ASP A 126 -4.94 -2.88 -27.45
C ASP A 126 -5.67 -2.96 -26.10
N ASP A 127 -6.22 -1.85 -25.61
CA ASP A 127 -6.98 -1.82 -24.36
C ASP A 127 -8.32 -2.53 -24.48
N ILE A 128 -8.98 -2.40 -25.63
CA ILE A 128 -10.18 -3.16 -25.97
C ILE A 128 -9.87 -4.67 -25.99
N ARG A 129 -8.78 -5.09 -26.64
CA ARG A 129 -8.36 -6.50 -26.72
C ARG A 129 -7.96 -7.08 -25.36
N LYS A 130 -7.48 -6.28 -24.41
CA LYS A 130 -7.21 -6.75 -23.03
C LYS A 130 -8.47 -7.16 -22.28
N LYS A 131 -9.67 -6.66 -22.65
CA LYS A 131 -10.93 -6.97 -21.96
C LYS A 131 -11.50 -8.34 -22.32
N PHE A 132 -11.24 -8.85 -23.53
CA PHE A 132 -11.74 -10.15 -23.97
C PHE A 132 -10.61 -10.96 -24.64
N SER A 133 -10.46 -12.21 -24.23
CA SER A 133 -9.45 -13.10 -24.80
C SER A 133 -10.07 -14.00 -25.85
N PHE A 134 -9.89 -13.64 -27.13
CA PHE A 134 -10.23 -14.51 -28.24
C PHE A 134 -8.96 -15.06 -28.90
N VAL A 135 -8.89 -16.39 -29.04
CA VAL A 135 -7.76 -17.07 -29.66
C VAL A 135 -8.09 -17.39 -31.12
N GLU A 136 -7.11 -17.25 -32.01
CA GLU A 136 -7.27 -17.70 -33.39
C GLU A 136 -7.66 -19.18 -33.45
N THR A 137 -8.54 -19.52 -34.38
CA THR A 137 -9.11 -20.86 -34.64
C THR A 137 -10.07 -21.42 -33.57
N GLN A 138 -10.35 -20.69 -32.50
CA GLN A 138 -11.35 -21.11 -31.51
C GLN A 138 -12.77 -21.11 -32.09
N HIS A 139 -13.66 -21.97 -31.57
CA HIS A 139 -15.10 -21.90 -31.87
C HIS A 139 -15.71 -20.71 -31.11
N ILE A 140 -16.51 -19.89 -31.78
CA ILE A 140 -17.11 -18.69 -31.17
C ILE A 140 -18.62 -18.86 -30.98
N THR A 141 -19.09 -18.65 -29.76
CA THR A 141 -20.51 -18.74 -29.39
C THR A 141 -21.17 -17.35 -29.32
N PRO A 142 -22.50 -17.24 -29.54
CA PRO A 142 -23.23 -15.98 -29.38
C PRO A 142 -23.06 -15.35 -27.98
N ASN A 143 -22.98 -16.18 -26.94
CA ASN A 143 -22.78 -15.72 -25.55
C ASN A 143 -21.37 -15.16 -25.32
N GLU A 144 -20.35 -15.62 -26.05
CA GLU A 144 -19.01 -15.04 -25.99
C GLU A 144 -18.96 -13.69 -26.69
N ILE A 145 -19.60 -13.57 -27.85
CA ILE A 145 -19.73 -12.29 -28.56
C ILE A 145 -20.48 -11.29 -27.69
N HIS A 146 -21.61 -11.68 -27.11
CA HIS A 146 -22.40 -10.80 -26.23
C HIS A 146 -21.63 -10.37 -24.98
N ARG A 147 -20.81 -11.26 -24.39
CA ARG A 147 -19.95 -10.90 -23.25
C ARG A 147 -18.88 -9.90 -23.66
N ALA A 148 -18.21 -10.14 -24.79
CA ALA A 148 -17.23 -9.19 -25.32
C ALA A 148 -17.87 -7.82 -25.59
N VAL A 149 -19.03 -7.77 -26.24
CA VAL A 149 -19.80 -6.53 -26.48
C VAL A 149 -20.07 -5.79 -25.17
N ASN A 150 -20.51 -6.48 -24.12
CA ASN A 150 -20.76 -5.84 -22.82
C ASN A 150 -19.46 -5.33 -22.18
N GLN A 151 -18.38 -6.10 -22.22
CA GLN A 151 -17.09 -5.69 -21.67
C GLN A 151 -16.50 -4.47 -22.40
N ILE A 152 -16.73 -4.35 -23.70
CA ILE A 152 -16.35 -3.17 -24.48
C ILE A 152 -17.21 -1.98 -24.06
N LYS A 153 -18.52 -2.14 -23.96
CA LYS A 153 -19.40 -1.07 -23.46
C LYS A 153 -19.03 -0.61 -22.04
N GLU A 154 -18.68 -1.53 -21.16
CA GLU A 154 -18.21 -1.22 -19.80
C GLU A 154 -16.87 -0.46 -19.82
N LEU A 155 -15.94 -0.81 -20.71
CA LEU A 155 -14.69 -0.06 -20.91
C LEU A 155 -14.96 1.36 -21.40
N TYR A 156 -15.75 1.53 -22.46
CA TYR A 156 -16.09 2.86 -22.97
C TYR A 156 -16.84 3.71 -21.93
N ALA A 157 -17.76 3.09 -21.18
CA ALA A 157 -18.43 3.77 -20.07
C ALA A 157 -17.47 4.21 -18.95
N SER A 158 -16.41 3.43 -18.65
CA SER A 158 -15.39 3.86 -17.68
C SER A 158 -14.49 4.98 -18.17
N GLU A 159 -14.42 5.20 -19.49
CA GLU A 159 -13.66 6.30 -20.12
C GLU A 159 -14.56 7.51 -20.46
N GLY A 160 -15.82 7.54 -19.99
CA GLY A 160 -16.74 8.68 -20.18
C GLY A 160 -17.67 8.60 -21.40
N TYR A 161 -17.62 7.52 -22.19
CA TYR A 161 -18.43 7.31 -23.39
C TYR A 161 -19.65 6.42 -23.08
N LEU A 162 -20.61 6.96 -22.32
CA LEU A 162 -21.79 6.22 -21.85
C LEU A 162 -22.75 5.79 -22.97
N LEU A 163 -22.69 6.46 -24.11
CA LEU A 163 -23.61 6.27 -25.24
C LEU A 163 -23.02 5.41 -26.37
N THR A 164 -21.88 4.75 -26.12
CA THR A 164 -21.22 3.91 -27.11
C THR A 164 -22.13 2.79 -27.59
N THR A 165 -22.28 2.72 -28.91
CA THR A 165 -23.01 1.65 -29.59
C THR A 165 -22.01 0.67 -30.19
N VAL A 166 -22.11 -0.58 -29.75
CA VAL A 166 -21.26 -1.67 -30.24
C VAL A 166 -22.13 -2.62 -31.04
N THR A 167 -21.80 -2.81 -32.32
CA THR A 167 -22.45 -3.77 -33.22
C THR A 167 -21.43 -4.78 -33.74
N THR A 168 -21.90 -5.99 -34.06
CA THR A 168 -21.02 -7.08 -34.49
C THR A 168 -21.51 -7.68 -35.79
N GLU A 169 -20.61 -7.88 -36.75
CA GLU A 169 -20.87 -8.61 -37.99
C GLU A 169 -19.86 -9.75 -38.17
N THR A 170 -20.30 -10.86 -38.77
CA THR A 170 -19.44 -12.01 -39.07
C THR A 170 -19.23 -12.10 -40.58
N VAL A 171 -17.98 -12.08 -41.03
CA VAL A 171 -17.61 -12.09 -42.45
C VAL A 171 -16.83 -13.35 -42.79
N VAL A 172 -17.21 -14.04 -43.86
CA VAL A 172 -16.44 -15.17 -44.41
C VAL A 172 -15.57 -14.62 -45.54
N GLU A 173 -14.25 -14.54 -45.32
CA GLU A 173 -13.30 -14.02 -46.32
C GLU A 173 -12.83 -15.09 -47.32
N ASP A 174 -12.70 -16.33 -46.87
CA ASP A 174 -12.22 -17.45 -47.68
C ASP A 174 -13.38 -18.41 -47.97
N SER A 175 -13.88 -18.37 -49.21
CA SER A 175 -14.96 -19.24 -49.66
C SER A 175 -14.59 -20.73 -49.65
N THR A 176 -13.29 -21.06 -49.58
CA THR A 176 -12.82 -22.46 -49.42
C THR A 176 -12.88 -22.95 -47.97
N LYS A 177 -13.06 -22.05 -46.99
CA LYS A 177 -13.20 -22.34 -45.56
C LYS A 177 -14.46 -21.70 -44.98
N PRO A 178 -15.67 -22.14 -45.39
CA PRO A 178 -16.93 -21.47 -45.05
C PRO A 178 -17.27 -21.44 -43.55
N ASN A 179 -16.64 -22.27 -42.72
CA ASN A 179 -16.83 -22.27 -41.27
C ASN A 179 -15.85 -21.34 -40.53
N PHE A 180 -14.90 -20.70 -41.23
CA PHE A 180 -13.98 -19.73 -40.65
C PHE A 180 -14.51 -18.31 -40.90
N ILE A 181 -14.67 -17.54 -39.84
CA ILE A 181 -15.20 -16.18 -39.88
C ILE A 181 -14.21 -15.17 -39.32
N VAL A 182 -14.28 -13.95 -39.82
CA VAL A 182 -13.74 -12.76 -39.17
C VAL A 182 -14.88 -12.11 -38.40
N LEU A 183 -14.69 -11.88 -37.11
CA LEU A 183 -15.62 -11.10 -36.29
C LEU A 183 -15.22 -9.63 -36.41
N ARG A 184 -16.09 -8.81 -36.99
CA ARG A 184 -15.93 -7.36 -36.99
C ARG A 184 -16.78 -6.76 -35.89
N ILE A 185 -16.13 -5.97 -35.05
CA ILE A 185 -16.76 -5.17 -34.01
C ILE A 185 -16.75 -3.73 -34.51
N LEU A 186 -17.93 -3.22 -34.81
CA LEU A 186 -18.15 -1.87 -35.31
C LEU A 186 -18.58 -1.00 -34.13
N LEU A 187 -17.79 0.03 -33.85
CA LEU A 187 -17.96 0.94 -32.73
C LEU A 187 -18.44 2.29 -33.23
N ASP A 188 -19.46 2.82 -32.56
CA ASP A 188 -19.86 4.22 -32.60
C ASP A 188 -19.69 4.75 -31.17
N GLU A 189 -18.60 5.47 -30.93
CA GLU A 189 -18.15 5.85 -29.58
C GLU A 189 -19.14 6.83 -28.93
N GLY A 190 -19.81 7.66 -29.73
CA GLY A 190 -20.68 8.73 -29.24
C GLY A 190 -19.90 9.91 -28.64
N PRO A 191 -20.59 10.95 -28.15
CA PRO A 191 -19.92 12.06 -27.47
C PRO A 191 -19.38 11.63 -26.10
N GLU A 192 -18.27 12.25 -25.69
CA GLU A 192 -17.80 12.22 -24.30
C GLU A 192 -18.85 12.91 -23.41
N VAL A 193 -19.23 12.26 -22.30
CA VAL A 193 -20.26 12.77 -21.40
C VAL A 193 -19.65 13.22 -20.08
N THR A 194 -19.81 14.50 -19.76
CA THR A 194 -19.33 15.13 -18.51
C THR A 194 -20.47 15.35 -17.53
N ILE A 195 -20.19 15.27 -16.23
CA ILE A 195 -21.19 15.50 -15.17
C ILE A 195 -21.41 17.02 -15.04
N ASP A 196 -22.66 17.46 -15.17
CA ASP A 196 -23.05 18.87 -15.05
C ASP A 196 -23.49 19.21 -13.62
N GLU A 197 -24.45 18.46 -13.07
CA GLU A 197 -25.03 18.70 -11.74
C GLU A 197 -25.31 17.37 -11.01
N ILE A 198 -25.06 17.34 -9.70
CA ILE A 198 -25.37 16.27 -8.77
C ILE A 198 -26.33 16.80 -7.71
N THR A 199 -27.56 16.29 -7.72
CA THR A 199 -28.60 16.71 -6.79
C THR A 199 -28.91 15.62 -5.78
N PHE A 200 -29.13 16.01 -4.52
CA PHE A 200 -29.54 15.10 -3.45
C PHE A 200 -30.97 15.42 -3.02
N GLU A 201 -31.80 14.38 -2.92
CA GLU A 201 -33.16 14.51 -2.42
C GLU A 201 -33.34 13.73 -1.13
N GLY A 202 -33.90 14.37 -0.10
CA GLY A 202 -34.22 13.73 1.17
C GLY A 202 -33.14 13.85 2.24
N ASN A 203 -32.01 14.50 1.92
CA ASN A 203 -31.03 14.94 2.90
C ASN A 203 -31.55 16.15 3.69
N THR A 204 -31.54 16.04 5.01
CA THR A 204 -31.94 17.09 5.95
C THR A 204 -30.93 17.26 7.09
N ALA A 205 -30.16 16.21 7.40
CA ALA A 205 -29.10 16.21 8.39
C ALA A 205 -27.80 16.82 7.87
N PHE A 206 -27.50 16.61 6.59
CA PHE A 206 -26.28 17.09 5.91
C PHE A 206 -26.64 17.88 4.67
N ASP A 207 -25.84 18.89 4.35
CA ASP A 207 -26.02 19.66 3.12
C ASP A 207 -25.49 18.92 1.89
N GLU A 208 -25.86 19.38 0.70
CA GLU A 208 -25.47 18.72 -0.57
C GLU A 208 -23.95 18.73 -0.77
N GLY A 209 -23.26 19.78 -0.34
CA GLY A 209 -21.80 19.90 -0.49
C GLY A 209 -21.02 18.95 0.41
N GLU A 210 -21.53 18.67 1.63
CA GLU A 210 -20.99 17.63 2.50
C GLU A 210 -21.12 16.24 1.87
N LEU A 211 -22.25 15.95 1.20
CA LEU A 211 -22.47 14.67 0.53
C LEU A 211 -21.65 14.52 -0.74
N GLU A 212 -21.54 15.59 -1.54
CA GLU A 212 -20.67 15.63 -2.72
C GLU A 212 -19.20 15.43 -2.32
N GLY A 213 -18.75 16.07 -1.22
CA GLY A 213 -17.39 15.93 -0.72
C GLY A 213 -16.99 14.51 -0.27
N GLU A 214 -17.97 13.64 -0.01
CA GLU A 214 -17.74 12.21 0.32
C GLU A 214 -17.67 11.31 -0.93
N MET A 215 -18.04 11.84 -2.10
CA MET A 215 -17.86 11.17 -3.40
C MET A 215 -16.42 11.43 -3.88
N GLU A 216 -15.62 10.37 -4.04
CA GLU A 216 -14.20 10.53 -4.38
C GLU A 216 -13.99 10.67 -5.89
N ASP A 217 -14.86 10.05 -6.67
CA ASP A 217 -14.67 9.81 -8.10
C ASP A 217 -15.74 10.47 -8.98
N THR A 218 -16.86 10.89 -8.39
CA THR A 218 -17.99 11.51 -9.09
C THR A 218 -18.11 12.96 -8.65
N GLU A 219 -17.70 13.90 -9.52
CA GLU A 219 -17.68 15.33 -9.19
C GLU A 219 -18.37 16.14 -10.29
N GLU A 220 -18.84 17.36 -9.98
CA GLU A 220 -19.38 18.27 -10.99
C GLU A 220 -18.31 18.96 -11.84
N SER A 221 -18.68 19.35 -13.07
CA SER A 221 -17.86 20.17 -13.97
C SER A 221 -17.72 21.62 -13.48
N VAL A 222 -16.69 21.89 -12.67
CA VAL A 222 -16.38 23.25 -12.19
C VAL A 222 -15.32 23.96 -13.05
N TRP A 223 -15.57 25.23 -13.38
CA TRP A 223 -14.74 26.05 -14.28
C TRP A 223 -13.26 26.20 -13.86
N TRP A 224 -12.92 25.98 -12.59
CA TRP A 224 -11.56 26.04 -12.06
C TRP A 224 -10.82 24.69 -12.08
N LYS A 225 -11.52 23.56 -12.27
CA LYS A 225 -10.94 22.21 -12.36
C LYS A 225 -10.52 21.84 -13.80
N PHE A 226 -9.77 22.71 -14.49
CA PHE A 226 -9.40 22.50 -15.90
C PHE A 226 -8.40 21.34 -16.14
N TRP A 227 -7.89 20.70 -15.08
CA TRP A 227 -7.01 19.53 -15.15
C TRP A 227 -7.74 18.19 -14.96
N SER A 228 -9.05 18.20 -14.69
CA SER A 228 -9.89 17.00 -14.58
C SER A 228 -11.11 17.13 -15.50
N SER A 229 -11.38 16.13 -16.33
CA SER A 229 -12.68 15.96 -16.99
C SER A 229 -13.53 15.09 -16.07
N PRO A 230 -14.51 15.64 -15.31
CA PRO A 230 -15.32 14.83 -14.41
C PRO A 230 -16.32 14.01 -15.24
N MET A 231 -15.84 12.84 -15.63
CA MET A 231 -16.58 11.84 -16.38
C MET A 231 -17.41 10.99 -15.41
N LEU A 232 -18.58 10.56 -15.85
CA LEU A 232 -19.38 9.61 -15.07
C LEU A 232 -18.91 8.17 -15.34
N ASP A 233 -18.11 7.63 -14.42
CA ASP A 233 -17.88 6.19 -14.34
C ASP A 233 -18.99 5.55 -13.48
N THR A 234 -19.86 4.75 -14.11
CA THR A 234 -20.99 4.10 -13.42
C THR A 234 -20.58 3.09 -12.35
N VAL A 235 -19.38 2.53 -12.41
CA VAL A 235 -18.83 1.63 -11.39
C VAL A 235 -18.41 2.44 -10.18
N LYS A 236 -17.64 3.51 -10.41
CA LYS A 236 -17.21 4.42 -9.34
C LYS A 236 -18.38 5.13 -8.68
N PHE A 237 -19.37 5.57 -9.44
CA PHE A 237 -20.61 6.15 -8.92
C PHE A 237 -21.36 5.23 -7.95
N LYS A 238 -21.37 3.91 -8.21
CA LYS A 238 -21.95 2.92 -7.28
C LYS A 238 -21.15 2.82 -5.98
N GLU A 239 -19.83 2.94 -6.04
CA GLU A 239 -18.98 2.97 -4.84
C GLU A 239 -19.16 4.28 -4.06
N ASP A 240 -19.25 5.43 -4.73
CA ASP A 240 -19.52 6.72 -4.09
C ASP A 240 -20.87 6.74 -3.37
N LYS A 241 -21.93 6.16 -3.97
CA LYS A 241 -23.21 5.96 -3.26
C LYS A 241 -23.04 5.15 -1.97
N LYS A 242 -22.15 4.16 -1.93
CA LYS A 242 -21.86 3.43 -0.68
C LYS A 242 -21.07 4.29 0.30
N ARG A 243 -20.17 5.17 -0.16
CA ARG A 243 -19.42 6.11 0.69
C ARG A 243 -20.36 7.09 1.38
N ILE A 244 -21.32 7.64 0.65
CA ILE A 244 -22.38 8.48 1.22
C ILE A 244 -23.08 7.75 2.36
N ILE A 245 -23.56 6.52 2.12
CA ILE A 245 -24.23 5.72 3.17
C ILE A 245 -23.29 5.42 4.34
N LYS A 246 -22.01 5.14 4.07
CA LYS A 246 -20.99 4.96 5.11
C LYS A 246 -20.78 6.23 5.93
N PHE A 247 -20.77 7.41 5.32
CA PHE A 247 -20.69 8.70 5.99
C PHE A 247 -21.89 8.94 6.91
N TYR A 248 -23.11 8.66 6.44
CA TYR A 248 -24.31 8.69 7.28
C TYR A 248 -24.18 7.76 8.49
N ARG A 249 -23.78 6.50 8.28
CA ARG A 249 -23.61 5.49 9.34
C ARG A 249 -22.51 5.85 10.35
N LYS A 250 -21.42 6.44 9.90
CA LYS A 250 -20.35 7.01 10.74
C LYS A 250 -20.86 8.12 11.67
N ASN A 251 -21.90 8.84 11.24
CA ASN A 251 -22.54 9.91 11.99
C ASN A 251 -23.85 9.51 12.70
N GLY A 252 -24.12 8.21 12.85
CA GLY A 252 -25.26 7.68 13.63
C GLY A 252 -26.52 7.35 12.85
N TYR A 253 -26.55 7.49 11.54
CA TYR A 253 -27.73 7.21 10.71
C TYR A 253 -27.68 5.78 10.17
N LEU A 254 -28.05 4.81 11.02
CA LEU A 254 -27.94 3.37 10.69
C LEU A 254 -28.92 2.87 9.64
N ASP A 255 -30.06 3.53 9.53
CA ASP A 255 -31.10 3.17 8.56
C ASP A 255 -30.93 3.96 7.26
N ALA A 256 -29.80 4.66 7.09
CA ALA A 256 -29.53 5.43 5.89
C ALA A 256 -29.42 4.51 4.67
N GLU A 257 -30.17 4.84 3.63
CA GLU A 257 -30.18 4.09 2.37
C GLU A 257 -30.40 5.00 1.17
N VAL A 258 -29.84 4.62 0.02
CA VAL A 258 -30.18 5.24 -1.26
C VAL A 258 -31.44 4.55 -1.77
N LEU A 259 -32.54 5.30 -1.85
CA LEU A 259 -33.85 4.81 -2.30
C LEU A 259 -33.88 4.62 -3.82
N SER A 260 -33.30 5.57 -4.55
CA SER A 260 -33.27 5.57 -6.00
C SER A 260 -32.24 6.56 -6.51
N ASP A 261 -31.70 6.30 -7.69
CA ASP A 261 -30.91 7.25 -8.47
C ASP A 261 -31.51 7.44 -9.86
N SER A 262 -31.35 8.63 -10.42
CA SER A 262 -31.79 8.99 -11.76
C SER A 262 -30.66 9.68 -12.52
N ILE A 263 -30.52 9.34 -13.80
CA ILE A 263 -29.50 9.85 -14.70
C ILE A 263 -30.22 10.37 -15.94
N TRP A 264 -30.02 11.64 -16.29
CA TRP A 264 -30.57 12.21 -17.52
C TRP A 264 -29.54 13.07 -18.26
N TYR A 265 -29.63 13.04 -19.58
CA TYR A 265 -28.69 13.72 -20.48
C TYR A 265 -29.25 15.09 -20.89
N SER A 266 -28.36 16.03 -21.16
CA SER A 266 -28.68 17.27 -21.87
C SER A 266 -29.20 17.00 -23.29
N GLU A 267 -29.82 17.99 -23.93
CA GLU A 267 -30.36 17.84 -25.29
C GLU A 267 -29.28 17.47 -26.32
N ASP A 268 -28.05 17.98 -26.15
CA ASP A 268 -26.87 17.66 -26.98
C ASP A 268 -26.18 16.35 -26.60
N LYS A 269 -26.56 15.73 -25.47
CA LYS A 269 -25.98 14.50 -24.91
C LYS A 269 -24.51 14.58 -24.51
N GLU A 270 -23.95 15.78 -24.40
CA GLU A 270 -22.56 16.00 -23.93
C GLU A 270 -22.48 16.12 -22.40
N LYS A 271 -23.62 16.33 -21.74
CA LYS A 271 -23.72 16.50 -20.29
C LYS A 271 -24.69 15.51 -19.68
N VAL A 272 -24.39 15.09 -18.45
CA VAL A 272 -25.25 14.24 -17.62
C VAL A 272 -25.51 14.88 -16.27
N ASN A 273 -26.75 14.78 -15.82
CA ASN A 273 -27.16 15.19 -14.48
C ASN A 273 -27.54 13.97 -13.67
N LEU A 274 -27.20 14.00 -12.38
CA LEU A 274 -27.43 12.93 -11.42
C LEU A 274 -28.40 13.41 -10.35
N ALA A 275 -29.39 12.60 -10.01
CA ALA A 275 -30.20 12.80 -8.81
C ALA A 275 -30.12 11.55 -7.94
N ILE A 276 -29.75 11.73 -6.66
CA ILE A 276 -29.66 10.66 -5.67
C ILE A 276 -30.70 10.94 -4.59
N ARG A 277 -31.67 10.04 -4.46
CA ARG A 277 -32.67 10.13 -3.40
C ARG A 277 -32.26 9.27 -2.21
N ILE A 278 -32.09 9.91 -1.06
CA ILE A 278 -31.62 9.31 0.18
C ILE A 278 -32.74 9.28 1.22
N PHE A 279 -32.81 8.19 1.97
CA PHE A 279 -33.52 8.15 3.23
C PHE A 279 -32.49 8.15 4.35
N GLU A 280 -32.49 9.16 5.22
CA GLU A 280 -31.48 9.28 6.29
C GLU A 280 -31.80 8.37 7.49
N GLY A 281 -33.09 8.24 7.82
CA GLY A 281 -33.51 7.63 9.08
C GLY A 281 -33.20 8.50 10.31
N PRO A 282 -33.53 8.03 11.53
CA PRO A 282 -33.19 8.75 12.76
C PRO A 282 -31.70 8.61 13.12
N GLN A 283 -31.15 9.62 13.81
CA GLN A 283 -29.80 9.53 14.37
C GLN A 283 -29.83 8.69 15.65
N TYR A 284 -29.02 7.63 15.69
CA TYR A 284 -28.93 6.71 16.81
C TYR A 284 -27.76 7.03 17.74
N ARG A 285 -27.98 6.80 19.03
CA ARG A 285 -27.01 6.88 20.12
C ARG A 285 -26.74 5.50 20.70
N PHE A 286 -25.50 5.26 21.10
CA PHE A 286 -25.12 4.04 21.77
C PHE A 286 -25.77 3.95 23.16
N ARG A 287 -26.52 2.89 23.43
CA ARG A 287 -27.19 2.70 24.72
C ARG A 287 -26.53 1.64 25.58
N SER A 288 -26.29 0.45 25.02
CA SER A 288 -25.66 -0.65 25.74
C SER A 288 -25.06 -1.68 24.79
N VAL A 289 -24.06 -2.41 25.28
CA VAL A 289 -23.50 -3.60 24.64
C VAL A 289 -23.64 -4.79 25.59
N LEU A 290 -24.08 -5.92 25.07
CA LEU A 290 -24.12 -7.20 25.76
C LEU A 290 -23.18 -8.17 25.07
N TRP A 291 -22.29 -8.78 25.85
CA TRP A 291 -21.38 -9.81 25.37
C TRP A 291 -21.93 -11.19 25.72
N ASP A 292 -22.16 -12.02 24.71
CA ASP A 292 -22.56 -13.41 24.85
C ASP A 292 -21.38 -14.32 24.42
N GLY A 293 -21.11 -15.37 25.17
CA GLY A 293 -20.00 -16.29 24.89
C GLY A 293 -18.59 -15.83 25.28
N ALA A 294 -18.44 -14.67 25.94
CA ALA A 294 -17.14 -14.18 26.43
C ALA A 294 -16.67 -14.91 27.70
N ASN A 295 -15.72 -15.85 27.58
CA ASN A 295 -15.15 -16.60 28.71
C ASN A 295 -13.68 -16.25 28.98
N VAL A 296 -12.95 -15.80 27.96
CA VAL A 296 -11.50 -15.53 28.03
C VAL A 296 -11.20 -14.16 28.62
N PHE A 297 -12.06 -13.18 28.35
CA PHE A 297 -11.93 -11.81 28.83
C PHE A 297 -13.22 -11.38 29.53
N PRO A 298 -13.12 -10.56 30.60
CA PRO A 298 -14.30 -9.99 31.22
C PRO A 298 -14.97 -9.00 30.26
N PRO A 299 -16.32 -8.96 30.17
CA PRO A 299 -17.06 -8.06 29.30
C PRO A 299 -16.69 -6.58 29.43
N ASP A 300 -16.35 -6.12 30.63
CA ASP A 300 -15.95 -4.73 30.86
C ASP A 300 -14.67 -4.37 30.11
N ALA A 301 -13.69 -5.29 30.06
CA ALA A 301 -12.44 -5.07 29.34
C ALA A 301 -12.65 -5.06 27.81
N LEU A 302 -13.62 -5.85 27.32
CA LEU A 302 -13.99 -5.84 25.89
C LEU A 302 -14.73 -4.55 25.53
N THR A 303 -15.59 -4.06 26.43
CA THR A 303 -16.35 -2.83 26.24
C THR A 303 -15.45 -1.60 26.24
N GLU A 304 -14.45 -1.54 27.13
CA GLU A 304 -13.46 -0.46 27.16
C GLU A 304 -12.71 -0.34 25.82
N ARG A 305 -12.51 -1.47 25.13
CA ARG A 305 -11.78 -1.54 23.85
C ARG A 305 -12.58 -1.03 22.67
N LEU A 306 -13.90 -1.03 22.76
CA LEU A 306 -14.77 -0.43 21.75
C LEU A 306 -14.64 1.10 21.71
N ASP A 307 -14.13 1.73 22.78
CA ASP A 307 -13.99 3.18 22.96
C ASP A 307 -15.30 3.97 22.72
N ILE A 308 -16.42 3.42 23.19
CA ILE A 308 -17.75 4.03 23.06
C ILE A 308 -18.42 4.10 24.43
N ARG A 309 -19.05 5.24 24.74
CA ARG A 309 -19.78 5.45 26.00
C ARG A 309 -21.28 5.59 25.74
N LYS A 310 -22.06 5.22 26.75
CA LYS A 310 -23.52 5.36 26.71
C LYS A 310 -23.92 6.83 26.48
N GLY A 311 -24.70 7.07 25.43
CA GLY A 311 -25.17 8.39 25.02
C GLY A 311 -24.40 9.00 23.84
N ASP A 312 -23.24 8.45 23.50
CA ASP A 312 -22.47 8.87 22.33
C ASP A 312 -23.26 8.63 21.04
N ILE A 313 -23.07 9.48 20.04
CA ILE A 313 -23.60 9.22 18.69
C ILE A 313 -22.93 7.95 18.18
N PHE A 314 -23.73 7.00 17.70
CA PHE A 314 -23.19 5.73 17.29
C PHE A 314 -22.38 5.89 15.99
N ASN A 315 -21.11 5.50 16.02
CA ASN A 315 -20.25 5.52 14.84
C ASN A 315 -19.97 4.06 14.43
N GLU A 316 -20.66 3.60 13.38
CA GLU A 316 -20.55 2.21 12.92
C GLU A 316 -19.11 1.86 12.48
N GLU A 317 -18.40 2.80 11.84
CA GLU A 317 -17.02 2.60 11.39
C GLU A 317 -16.05 2.45 12.57
N LEU A 318 -16.13 3.32 13.58
CA LEU A 318 -15.29 3.22 14.78
C LEU A 318 -15.59 1.92 15.55
N PHE A 319 -16.86 1.56 15.66
CA PHE A 319 -17.29 0.32 16.29
C PHE A 319 -16.72 -0.91 15.58
N ASP A 320 -16.86 -0.98 14.25
CA ASP A 320 -16.34 -2.07 13.40
C ASP A 320 -14.82 -2.20 13.54
N GLN A 321 -14.09 -1.09 13.46
CA GLN A 321 -12.64 -1.06 13.63
C GLN A 321 -12.21 -1.59 15.01
N ASN A 322 -12.88 -1.16 16.08
CA ASN A 322 -12.52 -1.56 17.45
C ASN A 322 -13.01 -2.96 17.83
N LEU A 323 -13.95 -3.54 17.06
CA LEU A 323 -14.42 -4.90 17.24
C LEU A 323 -13.59 -5.90 16.42
N HIS A 324 -13.43 -5.65 15.12
CA HIS A 324 -12.95 -6.63 14.14
C HIS A 324 -11.48 -6.46 13.75
N GLY A 325 -10.91 -5.26 13.91
CA GLY A 325 -9.53 -4.98 13.56
C GLY A 325 -9.24 -3.51 13.29
N ASN A 326 -8.23 -2.94 13.96
CA ASN A 326 -7.73 -1.61 13.65
C ASN A 326 -6.21 -1.58 13.44
N GLN A 327 -5.69 -0.45 12.94
CA GLN A 327 -4.27 -0.29 12.61
C GLN A 327 -3.35 -0.40 13.84
N ASP A 328 -3.86 -0.03 15.02
CA ASP A 328 -3.13 -0.08 16.28
C ASP A 328 -3.09 -1.48 16.91
N LEU A 329 -3.87 -2.43 16.35
CA LEU A 329 -4.06 -3.79 16.89
C LEU A 329 -4.49 -3.77 18.36
N ASN A 330 -5.23 -2.74 18.76
CA ASN A 330 -5.73 -2.58 20.13
C ASN A 330 -7.21 -2.99 20.27
N ASP A 331 -7.82 -3.44 19.16
CA ASP A 331 -9.20 -3.91 19.05
C ASP A 331 -9.45 -5.27 19.73
N VAL A 332 -10.73 -5.64 19.83
CA VAL A 332 -11.19 -6.88 20.47
C VAL A 332 -10.67 -8.12 19.74
N SER A 333 -10.77 -8.16 18.41
CA SER A 333 -10.27 -9.28 17.60
C SER A 333 -8.76 -9.50 17.82
N SER A 334 -7.96 -8.44 17.80
CA SER A 334 -6.52 -8.48 18.08
C SER A 334 -6.22 -9.01 19.48
N MET A 335 -7.00 -8.64 20.51
CA MET A 335 -6.84 -9.18 21.87
C MET A 335 -7.00 -10.70 21.95
N TYR A 336 -7.99 -11.26 21.24
CA TYR A 336 -8.21 -12.71 21.18
C TYR A 336 -7.14 -13.41 20.34
N ARG A 337 -6.80 -12.86 19.17
CA ARG A 337 -5.75 -13.39 18.29
C ARG A 337 -4.40 -13.42 18.98
N ASP A 338 -4.09 -12.44 19.83
CA ASP A 338 -2.86 -12.42 20.63
C ASP A 338 -2.79 -13.44 21.75
N ARG A 339 -3.92 -14.05 22.11
CA ARG A 339 -4.01 -15.20 23.01
C ARG A 339 -4.13 -16.55 22.27
N GLY A 340 -3.94 -16.55 20.95
CA GLY A 340 -3.95 -17.76 20.13
C GLY A 340 -5.32 -18.13 19.57
N TYR A 341 -6.38 -17.37 19.82
CA TYR A 341 -7.70 -17.65 19.24
C TYR A 341 -7.73 -17.14 17.79
N LEU A 342 -7.20 -17.94 16.86
CA LEU A 342 -7.06 -17.57 15.45
C LEU A 342 -8.39 -17.59 14.69
N THR A 343 -9.24 -18.57 14.98
CA THR A 343 -10.48 -18.84 14.25
C THR A 343 -11.72 -18.34 14.99
N MET A 344 -11.55 -17.44 15.95
CA MET A 344 -12.67 -16.89 16.69
C MET A 344 -13.59 -16.10 15.75
N GLU A 345 -14.87 -16.12 16.06
CA GLU A 345 -15.89 -15.38 15.33
C GLU A 345 -16.58 -14.42 16.28
N LEU A 346 -16.79 -13.20 15.78
CA LEU A 346 -17.54 -12.14 16.43
C LEU A 346 -18.73 -11.88 15.52
N ASP A 347 -19.94 -12.04 16.05
CA ASP A 347 -21.18 -11.79 15.33
C ASP A 347 -22.01 -10.78 16.12
N GLU A 348 -22.22 -9.60 15.54
CA GLU A 348 -22.95 -8.50 16.15
C GLU A 348 -24.41 -8.41 15.67
N GLU A 349 -25.33 -8.33 16.62
CA GLU A 349 -26.74 -8.03 16.39
C GLU A 349 -27.06 -6.64 16.93
N MET A 350 -27.30 -5.69 16.03
CA MET A 350 -27.72 -4.32 16.38
C MET A 350 -29.25 -4.23 16.45
N LYS A 351 -29.76 -3.97 17.66
CA LYS A 351 -31.19 -3.78 17.94
C LYS A 351 -31.50 -2.29 18.04
N ARG A 352 -32.27 -1.81 17.06
CA ARG A 352 -32.84 -0.46 17.09
C ARG A 352 -33.91 -0.42 18.19
N VAL A 353 -33.73 0.48 19.14
CA VAL A 353 -34.66 0.67 20.25
C VAL A 353 -35.57 1.85 19.90
N PRO A 354 -36.87 1.78 20.21
CA PRO A 354 -37.78 2.92 20.01
C PRO A 354 -37.22 4.22 20.60
N GLY A 355 -37.17 5.27 19.79
CA GLY A 355 -36.52 6.54 20.10
C GLY A 355 -35.31 6.76 19.18
N ASP A 356 -34.14 6.94 19.78
CA ASP A 356 -32.88 7.34 19.15
C ASP A 356 -31.71 6.49 19.67
N SER A 357 -31.94 5.22 20.03
CA SER A 357 -30.97 4.40 20.76
C SER A 357 -30.73 3.04 20.11
N VAL A 358 -29.49 2.55 20.20
CA VAL A 358 -29.09 1.22 19.71
C VAL A 358 -28.52 0.39 20.86
N ASP A 359 -29.02 -0.83 20.99
CA ASP A 359 -28.40 -1.89 21.77
C ASP A 359 -27.67 -2.85 20.86
N ILE A 360 -26.49 -3.29 21.28
CA ILE A 360 -25.67 -4.22 20.52
C ILE A 360 -25.52 -5.50 21.33
N VAL A 361 -25.80 -6.64 20.72
CA VAL A 361 -25.48 -7.95 21.29
C VAL A 361 -24.34 -8.52 20.45
N ILE A 362 -23.21 -8.83 21.07
CA ILE A 362 -22.06 -9.41 20.39
C ILE A 362 -21.94 -10.86 20.86
N HIS A 363 -22.14 -11.79 19.94
CA HIS A 363 -21.96 -13.22 20.14
C HIS A 363 -20.53 -13.60 19.79
N ILE A 364 -19.77 -14.07 20.78
CA ILE A 364 -18.41 -14.53 20.60
C ILE A 364 -18.39 -16.06 20.51
N MET A 365 -17.86 -16.58 19.42
CA MET A 365 -17.45 -17.97 19.31
C MET A 365 -15.93 -18.06 19.40
N GLU A 366 -15.40 -18.24 20.61
CA GLU A 366 -13.95 -18.18 20.86
C GLU A 366 -13.17 -19.26 20.09
N ARG A 367 -13.76 -20.45 19.93
CA ARG A 367 -13.13 -21.64 19.34
C ARG A 367 -11.83 -22.06 20.06
N ASN A 368 -11.04 -22.93 19.44
CA ASN A 368 -9.81 -23.47 19.99
C ASN A 368 -8.68 -22.45 19.96
N GLN A 369 -7.76 -22.55 20.93
CA GLN A 369 -6.48 -21.86 20.89
C GLN A 369 -5.49 -22.57 19.96
N PHE A 370 -4.86 -21.81 19.08
CA PHE A 370 -3.85 -22.27 18.15
C PHE A 370 -2.44 -22.01 18.68
N LYS A 371 -1.62 -23.04 18.66
CA LYS A 371 -0.16 -22.94 18.77
C LYS A 371 0.48 -22.89 17.40
N VAL A 372 1.61 -22.20 17.33
CA VAL A 372 2.44 -22.17 16.14
C VAL A 372 3.24 -23.46 16.07
N GLY A 373 3.00 -24.27 15.04
CA GLY A 373 3.73 -25.50 14.78
C GLY A 373 5.12 -25.19 14.24
N LYS A 374 5.22 -25.04 12.93
CA LYS A 374 6.44 -24.62 12.23
C LYS A 374 6.36 -23.17 11.78
N VAL A 375 7.53 -22.54 11.79
CA VAL A 375 7.74 -21.24 11.12
C VAL A 375 8.67 -21.49 9.94
N GLU A 376 8.11 -21.50 8.75
CA GLU A 376 8.81 -21.79 7.49
C GLU A 376 9.15 -20.47 6.77
N VAL A 377 10.32 -20.43 6.14
CA VAL A 377 10.80 -19.28 5.38
C VAL A 377 11.12 -19.78 3.99
N ARG A 378 10.61 -19.10 2.96
CA ARG A 378 10.86 -19.39 1.54
C ARG A 378 11.30 -18.13 0.82
N GLY A 379 12.06 -18.30 -0.26
CA GLY A 379 12.46 -17.19 -1.14
C GLY A 379 13.77 -16.50 -0.75
N ASN A 380 14.42 -16.92 0.33
CA ASN A 380 15.75 -16.44 0.71
C ASN A 380 16.85 -17.19 -0.04
N THR A 381 17.30 -16.64 -1.17
CA THR A 381 18.29 -17.26 -2.05
C THR A 381 19.73 -16.85 -1.72
N LYS A 382 19.95 -15.61 -1.29
CA LYS A 382 21.23 -15.04 -0.85
C LYS A 382 21.30 -14.93 0.67
N THR A 383 20.20 -14.51 1.31
CA THR A 383 20.16 -14.26 2.77
C THR A 383 20.08 -15.57 3.54
N HIS A 384 20.98 -15.73 4.51
CA HIS A 384 20.95 -16.92 5.35
C HIS A 384 19.68 -16.95 6.20
N ASP A 385 19.10 -18.14 6.39
CA ASP A 385 17.86 -18.34 7.14
C ASP A 385 17.92 -17.75 8.57
N TYR A 386 19.07 -17.83 9.26
CA TYR A 386 19.22 -17.26 10.61
C TYR A 386 19.08 -15.73 10.65
N VAL A 387 19.37 -15.02 9.55
CA VAL A 387 19.23 -13.56 9.45
C VAL A 387 17.76 -13.16 9.44
N ILE A 388 16.89 -14.01 8.91
CA ILE A 388 15.45 -13.81 8.86
C ILE A 388 14.86 -14.24 10.20
N ARG A 389 15.20 -15.46 10.66
CA ARG A 389 14.65 -16.02 11.91
C ARG A 389 14.92 -15.17 13.13
N ARG A 390 16.08 -14.51 13.21
CA ARG A 390 16.40 -13.62 14.35
C ARG A 390 15.47 -12.42 14.44
N GLU A 391 14.87 -11.98 13.33
CA GLU A 391 13.92 -10.88 13.27
C GLU A 391 12.46 -11.31 13.55
N LEU A 392 12.18 -12.63 13.55
CA LEU A 392 10.84 -13.15 13.81
C LEU A 392 10.54 -13.19 15.32
N TYR A 393 9.45 -12.54 15.70
CA TYR A 393 8.93 -12.53 17.07
C TYR A 393 8.07 -13.75 17.37
N ILE A 394 7.39 -14.27 16.35
CA ILE A 394 6.60 -15.49 16.44
C ILE A 394 7.53 -16.70 16.34
N LYS A 395 7.42 -17.66 17.27
CA LYS A 395 8.29 -18.83 17.33
C LYS A 395 7.49 -20.12 17.38
N PRO A 396 8.05 -21.24 16.88
CA PRO A 396 7.50 -22.57 17.11
C PRO A 396 7.21 -22.83 18.59
N GLY A 397 6.01 -23.31 18.90
CA GLY A 397 5.52 -23.58 20.26
C GLY A 397 4.83 -22.40 20.95
N ASP A 398 4.97 -21.16 20.46
CA ASP A 398 4.19 -20.02 20.95
C ASP A 398 2.70 -20.21 20.64
N PHE A 399 1.82 -19.61 21.43
CA PHE A 399 0.47 -19.35 20.95
C PHE A 399 0.52 -18.37 19.78
N TYR A 400 -0.39 -18.52 18.83
CA TYR A 400 -0.54 -17.56 17.74
C TYR A 400 -0.73 -16.15 18.33
N SER A 401 -0.12 -15.15 17.69
CA SER A 401 -0.30 -13.74 18.04
C SER A 401 -0.16 -12.89 16.80
N GLN A 402 -1.22 -12.14 16.50
CA GLN A 402 -1.28 -11.21 15.38
C GLN A 402 -0.23 -10.10 15.55
N THR A 403 -0.09 -9.57 16.77
CA THR A 403 0.91 -8.54 17.10
C THR A 403 2.33 -9.02 16.82
N LYS A 404 2.67 -10.25 17.21
CA LYS A 404 3.99 -10.82 16.91
C LYS A 404 4.21 -11.02 15.41
N ILE A 405 3.19 -11.40 14.65
CA ILE A 405 3.30 -11.54 13.19
C ILE A 405 3.55 -10.19 12.53
N VAL A 406 2.70 -9.20 12.82
CA VAL A 406 2.85 -7.84 12.27
C VAL A 406 4.19 -7.24 12.67
N ARG A 407 4.64 -7.47 13.91
CA ARG A 407 5.97 -7.07 14.38
C ARG A 407 7.10 -7.72 13.59
N SER A 408 6.98 -9.01 13.30
CA SER A 408 7.96 -9.76 12.49
C SER A 408 8.04 -9.21 11.07
N ILE A 409 6.90 -8.97 10.42
CA ILE A 409 6.82 -8.35 9.09
C ILE A 409 7.54 -7.00 9.10
N ARG A 410 7.26 -6.15 10.08
CA ARG A 410 7.90 -4.83 10.21
C ARG A 410 9.42 -4.93 10.34
N GLN A 411 9.95 -5.86 11.13
CA GLN A 411 11.40 -6.04 11.21
C GLN A 411 12.01 -6.50 9.88
N LEU A 412 11.33 -7.40 9.15
CA LEU A 412 11.79 -7.83 7.83
C LEU A 412 11.75 -6.68 6.81
N GLN A 413 10.76 -5.79 6.89
CA GLN A 413 10.70 -4.56 6.09
C GLN A 413 11.87 -3.63 6.42
N GLN A 414 12.22 -3.49 7.70
CA GLN A 414 13.35 -2.67 8.15
C GLN A 414 14.72 -3.19 7.68
N LEU A 415 14.87 -4.50 7.42
CA LEU A 415 16.09 -5.04 6.80
C LEU A 415 16.30 -4.53 5.37
N ASN A 416 15.22 -4.16 4.68
CA ASN A 416 15.24 -3.70 3.29
C ASN A 416 15.85 -4.71 2.29
N TYR A 417 15.89 -6.01 2.65
CA TYR A 417 16.37 -7.09 1.77
C TYR A 417 15.28 -7.70 0.89
N PHE A 418 14.01 -7.44 1.19
CA PHE A 418 12.86 -8.12 0.57
C PHE A 418 11.89 -7.12 -0.07
N ASN A 419 11.08 -7.58 -1.03
CA ASN A 419 9.98 -6.82 -1.62
C ASN A 419 8.94 -6.46 -0.54
N MET A 420 8.54 -5.18 -0.50
CA MET A 420 7.70 -4.65 0.57
C MET A 420 6.23 -5.01 0.40
N GLU A 421 5.72 -5.03 -0.85
CA GLU A 421 4.35 -5.43 -1.15
C GLU A 421 4.09 -6.90 -0.78
N LYS A 422 4.99 -7.81 -1.18
CA LYS A 422 4.89 -9.23 -0.84
C LYS A 422 4.93 -9.46 0.68
N LEU A 423 5.84 -8.77 1.37
CA LEU A 423 5.88 -8.79 2.84
C LEU A 423 4.61 -8.22 3.48
N GLY A 424 4.05 -7.15 2.91
CA GLY A 424 2.84 -6.48 3.40
C GLY A 424 1.58 -7.35 3.35
N LYS A 425 1.54 -8.36 2.45
CA LYS A 425 0.47 -9.37 2.42
C LYS A 425 0.46 -10.29 3.63
N GLY A 426 1.56 -10.30 4.41
CA GLY A 426 1.73 -11.14 5.59
C GLY A 426 2.04 -12.61 5.25
N PRO A 427 2.36 -13.42 6.27
CA PRO A 427 2.65 -14.83 6.07
C PRO A 427 1.37 -15.62 5.76
N GLU A 428 1.52 -16.70 5.01
CA GLU A 428 0.46 -17.68 4.81
C GLU A 428 0.31 -18.52 6.08
N LEU A 429 -0.92 -18.64 6.57
CA LEU A 429 -1.27 -19.48 7.71
C LEU A 429 -1.77 -20.83 7.20
N GLN A 430 -1.13 -21.91 7.62
CA GLN A 430 -1.44 -23.27 7.17
C GLN A 430 -1.92 -24.10 8.38
N PRO A 431 -3.23 -24.20 8.61
CA PRO A 431 -3.78 -25.04 9.67
C PRO A 431 -3.33 -26.50 9.46
N VAL A 432 -2.73 -27.08 10.50
CA VAL A 432 -2.35 -28.50 10.51
C VAL A 432 -3.49 -29.33 11.07
N ASP A 433 -4.07 -28.83 12.16
CA ASP A 433 -5.21 -29.38 12.87
C ASP A 433 -6.01 -28.22 13.50
N ASP A 434 -6.91 -28.53 14.41
CA ASP A 434 -7.79 -27.59 15.10
C ASP A 434 -7.13 -26.85 16.28
N GLN A 435 -5.84 -27.08 16.55
CA GLN A 435 -5.06 -26.44 17.63
C GLN A 435 -3.65 -26.01 17.20
N THR A 436 -3.26 -26.29 15.95
CA THR A 436 -1.90 -26.06 15.45
C THR A 436 -1.94 -25.42 14.07
N VAL A 437 -1.21 -24.33 13.91
CA VAL A 437 -1.05 -23.62 12.64
C VAL A 437 0.42 -23.45 12.31
N ASN A 438 0.82 -23.75 11.08
CA ASN A 438 2.13 -23.40 10.57
C ASN A 438 2.08 -21.99 9.97
N VAL A 439 3.18 -21.25 10.10
CA VAL A 439 3.32 -19.90 9.58
C VAL A 439 4.40 -19.91 8.51
N LEU A 440 4.01 -19.64 7.26
CA LEU A 440 4.92 -19.60 6.12
C LEU A 440 5.19 -18.14 5.71
N PHE A 441 6.42 -17.71 5.89
CA PHE A 441 6.92 -16.45 5.35
C PHE A 441 7.46 -16.69 3.93
N ASP A 442 6.63 -16.40 2.92
CA ASP A 442 7.05 -16.43 1.52
C ASP A 442 7.66 -15.08 1.12
N LEU A 443 8.97 -15.02 1.10
CA LEU A 443 9.74 -13.80 0.85
C LEU A 443 10.12 -13.70 -0.62
N GLU A 444 10.51 -12.50 -1.03
CA GLU A 444 11.10 -12.25 -2.33
C GLU A 444 12.25 -11.28 -2.11
N GLU A 445 13.49 -11.73 -2.34
CA GLU A 445 14.68 -10.91 -2.15
C GLU A 445 14.80 -9.85 -3.25
N LYS A 446 15.20 -8.65 -2.86
CA LYS A 446 15.56 -7.56 -3.77
C LYS A 446 17.01 -7.16 -3.57
N SER A 447 17.57 -6.44 -4.55
CA SER A 447 18.89 -5.84 -4.38
C SER A 447 18.84 -4.75 -3.31
N SER A 448 19.63 -4.92 -2.26
CA SER A 448 19.81 -3.95 -1.17
C SER A 448 21.18 -3.28 -1.19
N ASP A 449 22.08 -3.71 -2.07
CA ASP A 449 23.46 -3.22 -2.11
C ASP A 449 23.52 -1.89 -2.89
N ASN A 450 24.19 -0.89 -2.30
CA ASN A 450 24.26 0.45 -2.87
C ASN A 450 25.66 0.70 -3.42
N VAL A 451 25.75 1.19 -4.65
CA VAL A 451 26.98 1.71 -5.24
C VAL A 451 26.72 3.16 -5.61
N ASN A 452 27.44 4.07 -4.96
CA ASN A 452 27.41 5.48 -5.28
C ASN A 452 28.68 5.85 -6.06
N ALA A 453 28.47 6.50 -7.19
CA ALA A 453 29.50 7.17 -7.94
C ALA A 453 28.93 8.52 -8.37
N SER A 454 29.50 9.60 -7.88
CA SER A 454 29.04 10.94 -8.21
C SER A 454 30.20 11.79 -8.67
N VAL A 455 29.96 12.59 -9.70
CA VAL A 455 30.86 13.68 -10.10
C VAL A 455 30.03 14.96 -10.02
N GLY A 456 30.54 15.93 -9.27
CA GLY A 456 29.93 17.22 -9.06
C GLY A 456 30.89 18.33 -9.44
N TYR A 457 30.33 19.51 -9.70
CA TYR A 457 31.11 20.74 -9.81
C TYR A 457 30.57 21.71 -8.77
N SER A 458 31.46 22.15 -7.88
CA SER A 458 31.18 23.20 -6.91
C SER A 458 32.04 24.41 -7.23
N GLN A 459 31.45 25.62 -7.13
CA GLN A 459 32.22 26.86 -7.25
C GLN A 459 33.36 26.94 -6.22
N VAL A 460 33.21 26.20 -5.11
CA VAL A 460 34.13 26.15 -3.98
C VAL A 460 35.20 25.06 -4.14
N TYR A 461 34.77 23.83 -4.43
CA TYR A 461 35.65 22.65 -4.47
C TYR A 461 36.10 22.25 -5.86
N GLY A 462 35.70 23.01 -6.89
CA GLY A 462 35.94 22.66 -8.28
C GLY A 462 35.22 21.36 -8.64
N VAL A 463 35.86 20.55 -9.47
CA VAL A 463 35.37 19.20 -9.78
C VAL A 463 35.59 18.30 -8.57
N THR A 464 34.50 17.75 -8.04
CA THR A 464 34.49 16.77 -6.94
C THR A 464 34.00 15.42 -7.43
N GLY A 465 34.58 14.35 -6.93
CA GLY A 465 34.14 12.98 -7.16
C GLY A 465 33.90 12.25 -5.84
N ALA A 466 32.96 11.31 -5.85
CA ALA A 466 32.80 10.35 -4.78
C ALA A 466 32.63 8.96 -5.38
N LEU A 467 33.24 7.98 -4.71
CA LEU A 467 33.07 6.56 -4.94
C LEU A 467 32.79 5.90 -3.61
N GLY A 468 31.69 5.16 -3.53
CA GLY A 468 31.34 4.47 -2.32
C GLY A 468 30.45 3.28 -2.63
N PHE A 469 30.49 2.31 -1.75
CA PHE A 469 29.57 1.19 -1.81
C PHE A 469 29.24 0.70 -0.41
N THR A 470 28.00 0.26 -0.25
CA THR A 470 27.50 -0.38 0.96
C THR A 470 26.93 -1.73 0.58
N ILE A 471 27.52 -2.79 1.12
CA ILE A 471 27.01 -4.16 1.00
C ILE A 471 26.23 -4.43 2.27
N ASN A 472 24.90 -4.39 2.18
CA ASN A 472 24.01 -4.44 3.35
C ASN A 472 23.80 -5.87 3.88
N ASN A 473 24.12 -6.88 3.07
CA ASN A 473 24.03 -8.30 3.43
C ASN A 473 25.36 -9.01 3.19
N PHE A 474 26.43 -8.45 3.72
CA PHE A 474 27.80 -8.96 3.65
C PHE A 474 28.02 -10.18 4.57
N SER A 475 29.11 -10.91 4.33
CA SER A 475 29.62 -11.97 5.20
C SER A 475 31.15 -11.93 5.24
N LEU A 476 31.72 -11.63 6.40
CA LEU A 476 33.17 -11.57 6.60
C LEU A 476 33.83 -12.93 6.35
N THR A 477 33.14 -14.03 6.65
CA THR A 477 33.65 -15.39 6.42
C THR A 477 33.47 -15.85 4.99
N ASN A 478 32.46 -15.35 4.27
CA ASN A 478 32.21 -15.66 2.85
C ASN A 478 31.95 -14.39 2.01
N PRO A 479 32.96 -13.52 1.79
CA PRO A 479 32.76 -12.19 1.19
C PRO A 479 32.16 -12.17 -0.23
N ILE A 480 32.36 -13.25 -1.00
CA ILE A 480 31.90 -13.34 -2.40
C ILE A 480 30.39 -13.61 -2.48
N VAL A 481 29.89 -14.54 -1.65
CA VAL A 481 28.47 -14.95 -1.64
C VAL A 481 27.65 -14.01 -0.74
N GLY A 482 28.23 -13.57 0.38
CA GLY A 482 27.54 -12.72 1.35
C GLY A 482 26.47 -13.48 2.14
N GLY A 483 25.42 -12.78 2.53
CA GLY A 483 24.20 -13.34 3.09
C GLY A 483 24.12 -13.40 4.62
N ALA A 484 25.15 -12.97 5.36
CA ALA A 484 25.19 -13.07 6.83
C ALA A 484 24.51 -11.89 7.55
N GLY A 485 23.94 -10.94 6.80
CA GLY A 485 23.33 -9.73 7.34
C GLY A 485 24.32 -8.81 8.04
N GLN A 486 25.63 -8.92 7.73
CA GLN A 486 26.65 -7.95 8.15
C GLN A 486 26.65 -6.80 7.15
N VAL A 487 27.12 -5.63 7.57
CA VAL A 487 27.22 -4.46 6.69
C VAL A 487 28.68 -4.09 6.51
N PHE A 488 29.08 -3.92 5.26
CA PHE A 488 30.38 -3.37 4.91
C PHE A 488 30.19 -2.10 4.10
N ASN A 489 30.82 -1.01 4.54
CA ASN A 489 30.75 0.28 3.89
C ASN A 489 32.16 0.77 3.52
N PHE A 490 32.28 1.24 2.29
CA PHE A 490 33.45 1.93 1.79
C PHE A 490 33.02 3.25 1.19
N GLU A 491 33.76 4.31 1.49
CA GLU A 491 33.51 5.63 0.94
C GLU A 491 34.83 6.35 0.70
N TRP A 492 34.96 6.92 -0.50
CA TRP A 492 36.07 7.76 -0.91
C TRP A 492 35.55 8.96 -1.68
N GLN A 493 35.66 10.13 -1.08
CA GLN A 493 35.36 11.42 -1.71
C GLN A 493 36.67 12.17 -1.99
N PHE A 494 36.75 12.87 -3.13
CA PHE A 494 37.92 13.62 -3.56
C PHE A 494 37.51 14.89 -4.32
N GLY A 495 38.30 15.95 -4.20
CA GLY A 495 38.10 17.23 -4.90
C GLY A 495 39.38 17.80 -5.48
N GLU A 496 39.24 18.86 -6.28
CA GLU A 496 40.36 19.53 -6.96
C GLU A 496 41.43 20.00 -5.96
N GLY A 497 42.71 19.76 -6.29
CA GLY A 497 43.85 20.25 -5.50
C GLY A 497 43.96 19.69 -4.07
N GLN A 498 43.32 18.56 -3.76
CA GLN A 498 43.17 18.02 -2.39
C GLN A 498 42.42 18.96 -1.42
N ARG A 499 41.60 19.89 -1.94
CA ARG A 499 40.76 20.77 -1.10
C ARG A 499 39.72 20.04 -0.28
N TYR A 500 39.36 18.83 -0.70
CA TYR A 500 38.44 17.97 0.00
C TYR A 500 38.79 16.51 -0.27
N ARG A 501 38.93 15.72 0.79
CA ARG A 501 39.13 14.27 0.71
C ARG A 501 38.51 13.62 1.93
N THR A 502 37.68 12.60 1.72
CA THR A 502 37.19 11.75 2.80
C THR A 502 37.44 10.30 2.43
N PHE A 503 38.05 9.53 3.31
CA PHE A 503 38.19 8.09 3.20
C PHE A 503 37.55 7.46 4.44
N SER A 504 36.58 6.58 4.24
CA SER A 504 35.91 5.86 5.34
C SER A 504 35.77 4.38 5.00
N LEU A 505 36.10 3.54 5.97
CA LEU A 505 35.96 2.10 5.90
C LEU A 505 35.26 1.60 7.16
N GLY A 506 34.08 1.01 7.00
CA GLY A 506 33.30 0.52 8.13
C GLY A 506 32.80 -0.90 7.96
N PHE A 507 32.64 -1.55 9.11
CA PHE A 507 32.09 -2.89 9.24
C PHE A 507 31.12 -2.92 10.41
N THR A 508 29.97 -3.56 10.23
CA THR A 508 28.96 -3.75 11.27
C THR A 508 28.51 -5.20 11.32
N GLU A 509 28.55 -5.79 12.52
CA GLU A 509 27.85 -7.01 12.92
C GLU A 509 26.59 -6.61 13.71
N PRO A 510 25.37 -6.65 13.11
CA PRO A 510 24.17 -6.18 13.79
C PRO A 510 23.70 -7.12 14.93
N TRP A 511 24.08 -8.41 14.89
CA TRP A 511 23.63 -9.44 15.83
C TRP A 511 24.81 -10.23 16.43
N LEU A 512 25.64 -9.54 17.21
CA LEU A 512 26.79 -10.12 17.89
C LEU A 512 26.36 -11.28 18.81
N TYR A 513 26.98 -12.45 18.61
CA TYR A 513 26.68 -13.71 19.30
C TYR A 513 25.20 -14.13 19.25
N GLY A 514 24.48 -13.79 18.18
CA GLY A 514 23.06 -14.16 18.01
C GLY A 514 22.09 -13.39 18.90
N SER A 515 22.56 -12.34 19.57
CA SER A 515 21.74 -11.39 20.32
C SER A 515 21.53 -10.11 19.50
N PRO A 516 20.46 -9.31 19.74
CA PRO A 516 20.23 -8.03 19.03
C PRO A 516 21.17 -6.93 19.54
N THR A 517 22.46 -7.25 19.55
CA THR A 517 23.56 -6.43 20.00
C THR A 517 24.44 -6.11 18.80
N THR A 518 24.47 -4.86 18.39
CA THR A 518 25.27 -4.39 17.26
C THR A 518 26.69 -4.07 17.70
N LEU A 519 27.68 -4.51 16.92
CA LEU A 519 29.06 -4.05 16.99
C LEU A 519 29.43 -3.42 15.64
N GLY A 520 29.86 -2.16 15.66
CA GLY A 520 30.34 -1.45 14.48
C GLY A 520 31.75 -0.92 14.70
N VAL A 521 32.57 -0.93 13.66
CA VAL A 521 33.89 -0.28 13.64
C VAL A 521 33.97 0.56 12.37
N ASN A 522 34.39 1.81 12.50
CA ASN A 522 34.62 2.69 11.36
C ASN A 522 35.97 3.40 11.48
N LEU A 523 36.79 3.27 10.44
CA LEU A 523 38.06 3.95 10.26
C LEU A 523 37.86 5.10 9.28
N PHE A 524 38.35 6.29 9.61
CA PHE A 524 38.17 7.45 8.76
C PHE A 524 39.40 8.36 8.71
N ASP A 525 39.61 8.98 7.56
CA ASP A 525 40.55 10.06 7.33
C ASP A 525 39.91 11.11 6.42
N THR A 526 39.69 12.29 6.97
CA THR A 526 39.06 13.43 6.29
C THR A 526 40.04 14.59 6.26
N ARG A 527 40.25 15.18 5.09
CA ARG A 527 40.96 16.45 4.92
C ARG A 527 40.04 17.44 4.22
N GLN A 528 39.94 18.62 4.79
CA GLN A 528 39.23 19.74 4.22
C GLN A 528 40.15 20.96 4.22
N ASN A 529 40.34 21.55 3.05
CA ASN A 529 41.11 22.77 2.84
C ASN A 529 40.21 23.78 2.10
N TYR A 530 39.29 24.36 2.86
CA TYR A 530 38.37 25.42 2.44
C TYR A 530 37.97 26.27 3.64
N PHE A 531 38.34 27.55 3.63
CA PHE A 531 38.34 28.50 4.77
C PHE A 531 39.18 28.09 6.00
N LEU A 532 39.48 26.80 6.14
CA LEU A 532 40.31 26.15 7.16
C LEU A 532 40.99 24.96 6.47
N ASP A 533 42.30 24.72 6.70
CA ASP A 533 42.98 23.45 6.33
C ASP A 533 43.05 22.57 7.58
N ILE A 534 42.21 21.53 7.62
CA ILE A 534 42.10 20.59 8.71
C ILE A 534 42.16 19.15 8.20
N GLN A 535 42.94 18.32 8.89
CA GLN A 535 42.94 16.86 8.72
C GLN A 535 42.46 16.18 10.00
N GLN A 536 41.45 15.32 9.88
CA GLN A 536 40.87 14.53 10.96
C GLN A 536 41.06 13.04 10.65
N THR A 537 41.83 12.35 11.48
CA THR A 537 42.06 10.90 11.33
C THR A 537 41.63 10.21 12.61
N GLY A 538 40.83 9.14 12.50
CA GLY A 538 40.28 8.50 13.67
C GLY A 538 39.69 7.11 13.46
N VAL A 539 39.26 6.54 14.58
CA VAL A 539 38.51 5.30 14.67
C VAL A 539 37.31 5.51 15.56
N SER A 540 36.19 4.89 15.20
CA SER A 540 35.02 4.81 16.07
C SER A 540 34.57 3.37 16.22
N VAL A 541 34.15 3.03 17.43
CA VAL A 541 33.60 1.72 17.79
C VAL A 541 32.19 1.96 18.34
N ARG A 542 31.19 1.36 17.70
CA ARG A 542 29.79 1.44 18.12
C ARG A 542 29.37 0.13 18.75
N PHE A 543 28.82 0.20 19.95
CA PHE A 543 28.12 -0.89 20.62
C PHE A 543 26.66 -0.49 20.79
N GLY A 544 25.72 -1.30 20.32
CA GLY A 544 24.30 -0.96 20.38
C GLY A 544 23.44 -2.14 20.79
N ARG A 545 22.29 -1.90 21.40
CA ARG A 545 21.36 -2.96 21.81
C ARG A 545 19.91 -2.51 21.71
N ARG A 546 19.06 -3.39 21.16
CA ARG A 546 17.61 -3.25 21.24
C ARG A 546 17.14 -3.54 22.67
N LEU A 547 16.41 -2.60 23.25
CA LEU A 547 15.84 -2.70 24.60
C LEU A 547 14.45 -3.34 24.52
N LYS A 548 14.04 -3.99 25.61
CA LYS A 548 12.67 -4.54 25.75
C LYS A 548 11.75 -3.68 26.63
N TRP A 549 12.34 -2.67 27.28
CA TRP A 549 11.66 -1.78 28.18
C TRP A 549 12.04 -0.34 27.81
N PRO A 550 11.08 0.60 27.79
CA PRO A 550 9.65 0.42 28.10
C PRO A 550 8.86 -0.30 27.00
N ASP A 551 9.38 -0.40 25.78
CA ASP A 551 8.86 -1.24 24.70
C ASP A 551 10.00 -1.74 23.79
N ASP A 552 9.68 -2.60 22.81
CA ASP A 552 10.64 -3.19 21.87
C ASP A 552 11.06 -2.26 20.72
N TYR A 553 10.57 -1.02 20.67
CA TYR A 553 11.00 0.01 19.69
C TYR A 553 12.23 0.79 20.18
N PHE A 554 12.60 0.63 21.45
CA PHE A 554 13.77 1.30 22.02
C PHE A 554 15.08 0.63 21.64
N ARG A 555 16.09 1.46 21.40
CA ARG A 555 17.47 1.07 21.16
C ARG A 555 18.38 2.05 21.90
N ALA A 556 19.46 1.53 22.46
CA ALA A 556 20.54 2.32 23.01
C ALA A 556 21.83 1.98 22.27
N ASP A 557 22.54 3.01 21.80
CA ASP A 557 23.83 2.91 21.16
C ASP A 557 24.86 3.74 21.94
N TRP A 558 26.06 3.21 22.06
CA TRP A 558 27.24 3.86 22.61
C TRP A 558 28.32 3.86 21.53
N THR A 559 28.78 5.04 21.15
CA THR A 559 29.88 5.20 20.19
C THR A 559 31.08 5.76 20.92
N LEU A 560 32.17 5.00 20.92
CA LEU A 560 33.48 5.44 21.39
C LEU A 560 34.26 5.93 20.18
N ARG A 561 34.73 7.17 20.21
CA ARG A 561 35.49 7.78 19.12
C ARG A 561 36.85 8.24 19.63
N PHE A 562 37.87 7.93 18.86
CA PHE A 562 39.19 8.55 18.97
C PHE A 562 39.48 9.26 17.65
N GLN A 563 39.88 10.52 17.72
CA GLN A 563 40.34 11.25 16.55
C GLN A 563 41.44 12.25 16.88
N ASN A 564 42.36 12.42 15.95
CA ASN A 564 43.30 13.53 15.94
C ASN A 564 42.83 14.55 14.92
N ASN A 565 42.67 15.81 15.35
CA ASN A 565 42.36 16.93 14.50
C ASN A 565 43.62 17.79 14.35
N ASN A 566 44.14 17.92 13.14
CA ASN A 566 45.31 18.72 12.82
C ASN A 566 44.89 19.92 11.97
N VAL A 567 44.89 21.10 12.56
CA VAL A 567 44.59 22.36 11.87
C VAL A 567 45.92 22.93 11.38
N HIS A 568 46.12 22.92 10.05
CA HIS A 568 47.33 23.41 9.39
C HIS A 568 47.31 24.93 9.14
N ASP A 569 46.15 25.47 8.79
CA ASP A 569 45.93 26.89 8.51
C ASP A 569 44.51 27.26 8.94
N ASN A 570 44.38 28.27 9.82
CA ASN A 570 43.08 28.74 10.30
C ASN A 570 42.35 29.71 9.36
N GLY A 571 42.94 30.04 8.21
CA GLY A 571 42.36 30.88 7.17
C GLY A 571 42.00 32.30 7.63
N GLY A 572 42.59 32.79 8.71
CA GLY A 572 42.29 34.10 9.30
C GLY A 572 41.08 34.12 10.25
N TYR A 573 40.53 32.96 10.59
CA TYR A 573 39.47 32.81 11.58
C TYR A 573 40.05 32.51 12.96
N PHE A 574 40.21 33.55 13.79
CA PHE A 574 40.89 33.50 15.09
C PHE A 574 40.32 32.51 16.12
N TYR A 575 39.11 31.98 15.89
CA TYR A 575 38.47 30.96 16.72
C TYR A 575 38.92 29.53 16.39
N TYR A 576 39.61 29.30 15.27
CA TYR A 576 40.30 28.05 14.98
C TYR A 576 41.77 28.16 15.41
N THR A 577 42.15 27.39 16.42
CA THR A 577 43.55 27.34 16.88
C THR A 577 44.33 26.36 16.01
N GLU A 578 45.41 26.84 15.38
CA GLU A 578 46.33 25.98 14.63
C GLU A 578 47.03 24.97 15.54
N GLY A 579 47.29 23.78 15.00
CA GLY A 579 47.96 22.70 15.68
C GLY A 579 47.12 21.43 15.82
N VAL A 580 47.65 20.50 16.62
CA VAL A 580 47.08 19.17 16.80
C VAL A 580 46.27 19.11 18.08
N THR A 581 45.01 18.72 17.96
CA THR A 581 44.15 18.34 19.08
C THR A 581 43.82 16.86 19.01
N THR A 582 43.77 16.23 20.17
CA THR A 582 43.39 14.84 20.36
C THR A 582 42.06 14.81 21.09
N GLN A 583 41.09 14.13 20.50
CA GLN A 583 39.73 14.03 21.00
C GLN A 583 39.39 12.56 21.23
N TYR A 584 38.99 12.27 22.45
CA TYR A 584 38.29 11.04 22.80
C TYR A 584 36.87 11.43 23.18
N SER A 585 35.88 10.83 22.53
CA SER A 585 34.48 11.06 22.87
C SER A 585 33.70 9.78 23.06
N ILE A 586 32.69 9.87 23.92
CA ILE A 586 31.63 8.88 24.08
C ILE A 586 30.32 9.53 23.72
N THR A 587 29.61 8.93 22.78
CA THR A 587 28.25 9.36 22.40
C THR A 587 27.27 8.28 22.82
N GLN A 588 26.31 8.64 23.67
CA GLN A 588 25.14 7.80 23.96
C GLN A 588 23.97 8.29 23.14
N THR A 589 23.37 7.39 22.35
CA THR A 589 22.15 7.67 21.60
C THR A 589 21.05 6.71 22.05
N ILE A 590 19.93 7.26 22.50
CA ILE A 590 18.72 6.50 22.83
C ILE A 590 17.69 6.83 21.75
N THR A 591 17.20 5.82 21.06
CA THR A 591 16.24 5.97 19.97
C THR A 591 15.01 5.12 20.21
N ARG A 592 13.83 5.66 19.96
CA ARG A 592 12.57 4.91 19.83
C ARG A 592 12.06 5.09 18.42
N ASN A 593 12.08 4.02 17.62
CA ASN A 593 11.64 4.06 16.23
C ASN A 593 10.48 3.09 16.00
N SER A 594 9.28 3.63 15.80
CA SER A 594 8.04 2.90 15.55
C SER A 594 7.46 3.11 14.15
N ILE A 595 8.24 3.64 13.20
CA ILE A 595 7.78 3.87 11.83
C ILE A 595 7.46 2.54 11.13
N ASP A 596 6.48 2.58 10.23
CA ASP A 596 6.03 1.45 9.44
C ASP A 596 6.93 1.17 8.24
N ASN A 597 7.32 2.21 7.50
CA ASN A 597 8.14 2.10 6.28
C ASN A 597 9.32 3.08 6.34
N PRO A 598 10.57 2.64 6.08
CA PRO A 598 11.74 3.51 6.15
C PRO A 598 11.87 4.53 5.00
N ILE A 599 11.16 4.34 3.87
CA ILE A 599 11.24 5.22 2.69
C ILE A 599 10.15 6.29 2.71
N PHE A 600 8.91 5.86 2.92
CA PHE A 600 7.75 6.73 3.05
C PHE A 600 6.98 6.32 4.32
N PRO A 601 7.40 6.81 5.50
CA PRO A 601 6.68 6.53 6.73
C PRO A 601 5.27 7.13 6.65
N ALA A 602 4.25 6.29 6.77
CA ALA A 602 2.85 6.74 6.78
C ALA A 602 2.31 6.87 8.20
N THR A 603 2.81 6.04 9.11
CA THR A 603 2.41 5.99 10.51
C THR A 603 3.61 5.85 11.44
N GLY A 604 3.42 6.27 12.70
CA GLY A 604 4.39 6.06 13.78
C GLY A 604 5.31 7.26 14.01
N SER A 605 6.42 7.00 14.69
CA SER A 605 7.33 8.06 15.16
C SER A 605 8.78 7.58 15.19
N ASN A 606 9.71 8.52 15.07
CA ASN A 606 11.13 8.30 15.31
C ASN A 606 11.62 9.40 16.25
N VAL A 607 12.02 9.03 17.46
CA VAL A 607 12.50 9.96 18.49
C VAL A 607 13.88 9.53 18.94
N SER A 608 14.84 10.44 18.96
CA SER A 608 16.21 10.17 19.40
C SER A 608 16.73 11.27 20.32
N LEU A 609 17.53 10.86 21.30
CA LEU A 609 18.33 11.73 22.14
C LEU A 609 19.78 11.26 22.06
N SER A 610 20.66 12.13 21.57
CA SER A 610 22.09 11.89 21.47
C SER A 610 22.85 12.83 22.41
N VAL A 611 23.72 12.26 23.25
CA VAL A 611 24.58 12.99 24.16
C VAL A 611 26.01 12.57 23.88
N GLU A 612 26.80 13.48 23.31
CA GLU A 612 28.23 13.32 23.13
C GLU A 612 28.99 14.05 24.23
N MET A 613 29.97 13.36 24.81
CA MET A 613 30.92 13.93 25.75
C MET A 613 32.32 13.69 25.21
N ALA A 614 33.06 14.77 24.96
CA ALA A 614 34.45 14.74 24.54
C ALA A 614 35.34 15.30 25.67
N GLY A 615 36.40 14.58 26.02
CA GLY A 615 37.33 14.99 27.09
C GLY A 615 36.69 15.16 28.47
N GLY A 616 36.87 16.33 29.08
CA GLY A 616 36.35 16.67 30.40
C GLY A 616 37.10 15.99 31.55
N PRO A 617 36.47 15.84 32.72
CA PRO A 617 37.12 15.24 33.88
C PRO A 617 37.31 13.71 33.75
N PHE A 618 36.78 13.09 32.69
CA PHE A 618 36.67 11.63 32.58
C PHE A 618 37.41 11.02 31.38
N LEU A 619 37.53 11.73 30.25
CA LEU A 619 38.19 11.22 29.05
C LEU A 619 39.49 11.99 28.78
N PRO A 620 40.54 11.30 28.28
CA PRO A 620 41.77 11.96 27.88
C PRO A 620 41.58 12.83 26.63
N GLY A 621 42.55 13.70 26.35
CA GLY A 621 42.52 14.60 25.20
C GLY A 621 42.54 16.06 25.62
N ASN A 622 42.53 16.95 24.64
CA ASN A 622 42.55 18.41 24.84
C ASN A 622 41.31 19.11 24.28
N VAL A 623 40.39 18.36 23.66
CA VAL A 623 39.03 18.82 23.33
C VAL A 623 38.11 18.50 24.49
N ASP A 624 37.27 19.45 24.89
CA ASP A 624 36.47 19.36 26.11
C ASP A 624 35.08 19.97 25.92
N TYR A 625 34.06 19.14 25.65
CA TYR A 625 32.69 19.61 25.47
C TYR A 625 31.65 18.51 25.70
N HIS A 626 30.40 18.92 25.96
CA HIS A 626 29.24 18.08 25.84
C HIS A 626 28.27 18.63 24.80
N LYS A 627 27.69 17.74 23.98
CA LYS A 627 26.76 18.09 22.91
C LYS A 627 25.51 17.23 23.00
N TRP A 628 24.36 17.88 22.98
CA TRP A 628 23.04 17.30 23.11
C TRP A 628 22.29 17.54 21.82
N LEU A 629 21.74 16.48 21.25
CA LEU A 629 20.87 16.52 20.08
C LEU A 629 19.58 15.77 20.42
N PHE A 630 18.45 16.40 20.20
CA PHE A 630 17.15 15.78 20.32
C PHE A 630 16.41 15.93 18.99
N ASP A 631 16.12 14.82 18.34
CA ASP A 631 15.34 14.77 17.11
C ASP A 631 14.06 13.99 17.35
N ALA A 632 12.95 14.49 16.85
CA ALA A 632 11.67 13.84 16.99
C ALA A 632 10.81 14.05 15.74
N ALA A 633 10.31 12.96 15.17
CA ALA A 633 9.47 12.94 13.99
C ALA A 633 8.22 12.11 14.23
N TRP A 634 7.06 12.60 13.79
CA TRP A 634 5.77 11.92 13.83
C TRP A 634 5.13 11.93 12.45
N TYR A 635 4.53 10.80 12.09
CA TYR A 635 3.86 10.59 10.81
C TYR A 635 2.41 10.19 11.08
N THR A 636 1.49 10.96 10.51
CA THR A 636 0.05 10.78 10.72
C THR A 636 -0.66 10.73 9.36
N PRO A 637 -1.37 9.63 9.04
CA PRO A 637 -2.13 9.54 7.81
C PRO A 637 -3.29 10.54 7.86
N VAL A 638 -3.54 11.18 6.73
CA VAL A 638 -4.61 12.17 6.55
C VAL A 638 -5.73 11.52 5.76
N LEU A 639 -6.98 11.74 6.16
CA LEU A 639 -8.18 11.13 5.56
C LEU A 639 -8.19 9.59 5.60
N GLY A 640 -7.48 8.97 6.55
CA GLY A 640 -7.40 7.51 6.67
C GLY A 640 -6.60 6.81 5.57
N THR A 641 -5.98 7.57 4.66
CA THR A 641 -5.17 7.03 3.57
C THR A 641 -3.69 6.95 3.98
N GLY A 642 -3.02 5.84 3.67
CA GLY A 642 -1.56 5.73 3.82
C GLY A 642 -0.77 6.47 2.72
N ARG A 643 -1.45 7.18 1.82
CA ARG A 643 -0.84 7.90 0.69
C ARG A 643 -0.67 9.40 0.96
N LEU A 644 -1.57 10.01 1.75
CA LEU A 644 -1.46 11.40 2.19
C LEU A 644 -1.07 11.44 3.66
N VAL A 645 0.09 12.00 3.98
CA VAL A 645 0.68 11.90 5.33
C VAL A 645 1.15 13.27 5.80
N LEU A 646 0.74 13.64 7.01
CA LEU A 646 1.29 14.77 7.74
C LEU A 646 2.54 14.31 8.52
N SER A 647 3.68 14.93 8.23
CA SER A 647 4.96 14.71 8.90
C SER A 647 5.29 15.94 9.75
N SER A 648 5.38 15.77 11.07
CA SER A 648 5.85 16.81 11.99
C SER A 648 7.20 16.43 12.56
N GLN A 649 8.18 17.33 12.46
CA GLN A 649 9.56 17.09 12.89
C GLN A 649 10.06 18.25 13.75
N THR A 650 10.87 17.93 14.74
CA THR A 650 11.56 18.90 15.62
C THR A 650 12.98 18.43 15.90
N SER A 651 13.93 19.33 15.76
CA SER A 651 15.34 19.12 16.06
C SER A 651 15.83 20.21 17.02
N LEU A 652 16.39 19.82 18.15
CA LEU A 652 16.96 20.71 19.15
C LEU A 652 18.42 20.33 19.37
N GLY A 653 19.30 21.33 19.46
CA GLY A 653 20.73 21.14 19.63
C GLY A 653 21.30 22.05 20.70
N TYR A 654 22.18 21.53 21.56
CA TYR A 654 22.93 22.32 22.53
C TYR A 654 24.36 21.79 22.69
N VAL A 655 25.36 22.67 22.64
CA VAL A 655 26.78 22.33 22.86
C VAL A 655 27.42 23.32 23.83
N ASN A 656 28.19 22.82 24.79
CA ASN A 656 28.97 23.68 25.68
C ASN A 656 30.19 22.96 26.26
N GLY A 657 31.13 23.75 26.79
CA GLY A 657 32.32 23.25 27.49
C GLY A 657 32.00 22.91 28.95
N PHE A 658 32.80 22.04 29.56
CA PHE A 658 32.66 21.68 30.98
C PHE A 658 33.19 22.78 31.93
N GLY A 659 34.00 23.72 31.44
CA GLY A 659 34.55 24.84 32.19
C GLY A 659 34.95 26.01 31.30
N SER A 660 35.48 27.07 31.91
CA SER A 660 35.82 28.32 31.20
C SER A 660 37.05 28.21 30.29
N SER A 661 37.90 27.19 30.49
CA SER A 661 39.08 26.92 29.67
C SER A 661 38.86 25.76 28.69
N SER A 662 37.62 25.27 28.55
CA SER A 662 37.29 24.17 27.67
C SER A 662 37.48 24.56 26.21
N ILE A 663 38.10 23.66 25.43
CA ILE A 663 38.31 23.84 23.99
C ILE A 663 37.19 23.11 23.26
N ILE A 664 36.28 23.88 22.64
CA ILE A 664 35.25 23.37 21.75
C ILE A 664 35.71 23.63 20.31
N PRO A 665 35.96 22.60 19.48
CA PRO A 665 36.24 22.80 18.07
C PRO A 665 35.08 23.55 17.42
N PRO A 666 35.29 24.65 16.67
CA PRO A 666 34.18 25.43 16.14
C PRO A 666 33.30 24.68 15.12
N LEU A 667 33.81 23.58 14.53
CA LEU A 667 33.01 22.64 13.72
C LEU A 667 31.91 21.92 14.53
N GLU A 668 31.98 21.94 15.85
CA GLU A 668 30.96 21.36 16.73
C GLU A 668 29.80 22.30 17.01
N ASN A 669 29.93 23.58 16.71
CA ASN A 669 28.82 24.53 16.77
C ASN A 669 27.74 24.15 15.75
N PHE A 670 26.53 24.64 15.99
CA PHE A 670 25.41 24.49 15.08
C PHE A 670 25.44 25.55 13.99
N TRP A 671 25.04 25.13 12.80
CA TRP A 671 24.88 25.94 11.61
C TRP A 671 23.54 25.62 10.98
N MET A 672 22.92 26.59 10.30
CA MET A 672 21.61 26.39 9.70
C MET A 672 21.43 27.17 8.38
N GLY A 673 20.65 26.59 7.47
CA GLY A 673 20.31 27.16 6.17
C GLY A 673 20.60 26.19 5.03
N GLY A 674 19.96 26.41 3.89
CA GLY A 674 20.18 25.65 2.67
C GLY A 674 19.78 24.17 2.76
N THR A 675 20.55 23.35 2.07
CA THR A 675 20.33 21.90 1.92
C THR A 675 21.06 21.09 2.99
N GLY A 676 21.90 21.73 3.81
CA GLY A 676 22.78 21.03 4.73
C GLY A 676 23.89 20.25 4.01
N LEU A 677 24.12 20.57 2.73
CA LEU A 677 25.17 20.01 1.89
C LEU A 677 26.28 21.05 1.78
N GLY A 678 27.17 21.05 2.76
CA GLY A 678 28.29 21.95 2.84
C GLY A 678 29.49 21.31 3.53
N ALA A 679 30.61 22.04 3.53
CA ALA A 679 31.84 21.63 4.24
C ALA A 679 31.62 21.38 5.74
N ILE A 680 30.71 22.15 6.32
CA ILE A 680 30.41 22.14 7.74
C ILE A 680 29.03 21.52 7.89
N ALA A 681 28.90 20.62 8.86
CA ALA A 681 27.63 20.01 9.20
C ALA A 681 26.59 21.09 9.51
N THR A 682 25.66 21.29 8.58
CA THR A 682 24.66 22.36 8.61
C THR A 682 23.27 21.74 8.67
N THR A 683 22.45 22.24 9.57
CA THR A 683 21.05 21.86 9.71
C THR A 683 20.30 22.50 8.54
N PRO A 684 19.73 21.72 7.61
CA PRO A 684 19.05 22.27 6.45
C PRO A 684 17.87 23.13 6.89
N LEU A 685 17.67 24.28 6.25
CA LEU A 685 16.43 25.06 6.36
C LEU A 685 16.16 25.64 4.98
N ARG A 686 15.20 25.05 4.29
CA ARG A 686 14.91 25.32 2.87
C ARG A 686 14.38 26.74 2.72
N GLY A 687 14.64 27.37 1.58
CA GLY A 687 14.28 28.77 1.32
C GLY A 687 15.33 29.79 1.75
N TYR A 688 16.45 29.35 2.32
CA TYR A 688 17.57 30.19 2.73
C TYR A 688 18.90 29.65 2.22
N ASP A 689 19.90 30.52 2.08
CA ASP A 689 21.24 30.12 1.67
C ASP A 689 21.93 29.27 2.75
N GLU A 690 22.87 28.43 2.33
CA GLU A 690 23.64 27.56 3.22
C GLU A 690 24.35 28.40 4.30
N ARG A 691 24.18 28.02 5.58
CA ARG A 691 24.76 28.68 6.77
C ARG A 691 24.34 30.14 7.03
N SER A 692 23.39 30.68 6.27
CA SER A 692 22.95 32.07 6.40
C SER A 692 22.29 32.43 7.75
N ILE A 693 21.81 31.42 8.49
CA ILE A 693 21.05 31.58 9.73
C ILE A 693 21.94 31.36 10.95
N GLY A 694 22.04 32.38 11.81
CA GLY A 694 22.69 32.29 13.11
C GLY A 694 23.54 33.53 13.46
N PRO A 695 24.35 33.44 14.52
CA PRO A 695 25.16 34.55 15.00
C PRO A 695 26.26 34.95 14.00
N ARG A 696 26.49 36.25 13.88
CA ARG A 696 27.54 36.84 13.05
C ARG A 696 28.45 37.73 13.88
N ASP A 697 29.69 37.89 13.47
CA ASP A 697 30.62 38.85 14.05
C ASP A 697 30.43 40.27 13.48
N ASP A 698 31.18 41.24 14.01
CA ASP A 698 31.13 42.65 13.57
C ASP A 698 31.50 42.85 12.10
N ALA A 699 32.17 41.87 11.47
CA ALA A 699 32.50 41.87 10.05
C ALA A 699 31.44 41.13 9.19
N GLY A 700 30.31 40.74 9.79
CA GLY A 700 29.22 40.03 9.13
C GLY A 700 29.49 38.54 8.88
N ARG A 701 30.58 37.98 9.43
CA ARG A 701 30.98 36.58 9.25
C ARG A 701 30.23 35.69 10.22
N GLU A 702 29.71 34.58 9.73
CA GLU A 702 28.98 33.60 10.53
C GLU A 702 29.90 32.89 11.55
N LEU A 703 29.46 32.80 12.81
CA LEU A 703 30.23 32.22 13.92
C LEU A 703 29.75 30.80 14.31
N GLY A 704 28.57 30.40 13.84
CA GLY A 704 27.85 29.25 14.37
C GLY A 704 27.34 29.51 15.79
N GLY A 705 26.44 28.67 16.28
CA GLY A 705 25.83 28.83 17.60
C GLY A 705 25.99 27.63 18.50
N LYS A 706 25.83 27.84 19.80
CA LYS A 706 25.81 26.77 20.80
C LYS A 706 24.43 26.16 21.00
N LEU A 707 23.37 26.85 20.60
CA LEU A 707 22.00 26.39 20.69
C LEU A 707 21.37 26.43 19.30
N MET A 708 20.55 25.43 18.99
CA MET A 708 19.81 25.34 17.73
C MET A 708 18.40 24.80 17.99
N THR A 709 17.42 25.34 17.27
CA THR A 709 16.06 24.81 17.24
C THR A 709 15.55 24.82 15.81
N LYS A 710 14.92 23.75 15.38
CA LYS A 710 14.25 23.64 14.08
C LYS A 710 12.97 22.85 14.21
N HIS A 711 11.93 23.33 13.54
CA HIS A 711 10.65 22.67 13.40
C HIS A 711 10.29 22.60 11.91
N THR A 712 9.80 21.45 11.48
CA THR A 712 9.39 21.20 10.09
C THR A 712 8.03 20.51 10.11
N LEU A 713 7.09 21.02 9.32
CA LEU A 713 5.81 20.39 9.03
C LEU A 713 5.76 20.12 7.53
N GLU A 714 5.46 18.90 7.13
CA GLU A 714 5.31 18.51 5.73
C GLU A 714 3.98 17.78 5.52
N LEU A 715 3.25 18.15 4.47
CA LEU A 715 2.18 17.34 3.93
C LEU A 715 2.71 16.58 2.71
N ARG A 716 2.74 15.26 2.79
CA ARG A 716 3.38 14.37 1.80
C ARG A 716 2.34 13.54 1.06
N LEU A 717 2.46 13.45 -0.25
CA LEU A 717 1.59 12.66 -1.13
C LEU A 717 2.42 11.60 -1.88
N ALA A 718 2.20 10.33 -1.58
CA ALA A 718 2.81 9.22 -2.31
C ALA A 718 2.15 9.06 -3.69
N VAL A 719 2.91 9.34 -4.75
CA VAL A 719 2.49 9.15 -6.15
C VAL A 719 2.64 7.68 -6.55
N THR A 720 3.80 7.11 -6.25
CA THR A 720 4.06 5.68 -6.38
C THR A 720 5.05 5.24 -5.30
N LEU A 721 4.92 4.00 -4.82
CA LEU A 721 5.87 3.39 -3.86
C LEU A 721 6.67 2.24 -4.50
N GLU A 722 6.20 1.68 -5.62
CA GLU A 722 6.91 0.66 -6.39
C GLU A 722 6.62 0.84 -7.90
N PRO A 723 7.56 0.52 -8.80
CA PRO A 723 8.90 -0.01 -8.52
C PRO A 723 9.89 1.06 -8.02
N ILE A 724 9.57 2.34 -8.20
CA ILE A 724 10.41 3.48 -7.82
C ILE A 724 9.57 4.39 -6.91
N PRO A 725 9.90 4.52 -5.61
CA PRO A 725 9.19 5.43 -4.73
C PRO A 725 9.32 6.90 -5.18
N ILE A 726 8.17 7.55 -5.40
CA ILE A 726 8.02 8.96 -5.73
C ILE A 726 6.94 9.55 -4.83
N TYR A 727 7.28 10.62 -4.13
CA TYR A 727 6.30 11.41 -3.39
C TYR A 727 6.53 12.91 -3.55
N LEU A 728 5.43 13.64 -3.57
CA LEU A 728 5.40 15.09 -3.56
C LEU A 728 5.19 15.57 -2.12
N LEU A 729 5.63 16.78 -1.82
CA LEU A 729 5.42 17.38 -0.51
C LEU A 729 5.21 18.89 -0.58
N GLY A 730 4.39 19.42 0.32
CA GLY A 730 4.38 20.82 0.72
C GLY A 730 4.95 20.94 2.12
N PHE A 731 5.73 21.99 2.40
CA PHE A 731 6.41 22.15 3.69
C PHE A 731 6.27 23.55 4.28
N LEU A 732 6.30 23.60 5.62
CA LEU A 732 6.51 24.78 6.44
C LEU A 732 7.69 24.49 7.37
N GLU A 733 8.66 25.39 7.46
CA GLU A 733 9.80 25.27 8.37
C GLU A 733 9.97 26.53 9.20
N GLY A 734 10.53 26.37 10.39
CA GLY A 734 10.92 27.46 11.27
C GLY A 734 12.12 27.04 12.12
N GLY A 735 13.18 27.82 12.13
CA GLY A 735 14.37 27.48 12.91
C GLY A 735 15.31 28.65 13.12
N ASN A 736 16.19 28.51 14.11
CA ASN A 736 17.26 29.46 14.36
C ASN A 736 18.43 28.80 15.11
N VAL A 737 19.56 29.50 15.10
CA VAL A 737 20.80 29.17 15.79
C VAL A 737 21.19 30.36 16.66
N TYR A 738 21.54 30.11 17.92
CA TYR A 738 21.84 31.16 18.90
C TYR A 738 23.24 30.99 19.50
N THR A 739 23.83 32.09 19.96
CA THR A 739 25.15 32.10 20.59
C THR A 739 25.22 31.20 21.82
N ASP A 740 24.19 31.24 22.67
CA ASP A 740 24.02 30.44 23.88
C ASP A 740 22.57 30.55 24.41
N PHE A 741 22.28 29.86 25.53
CA PHE A 741 20.95 29.88 26.16
C PHE A 741 20.49 31.26 26.66
N SER A 742 21.41 32.15 27.06
CA SER A 742 21.05 33.47 27.59
C SER A 742 20.64 34.47 26.50
N HIS A 743 21.04 34.21 25.26
CA HIS A 743 20.69 34.99 24.08
C HIS A 743 19.65 34.31 23.19
N ALA A 744 19.07 33.20 23.65
CA ALA A 744 18.09 32.45 22.87
C ALA A 744 16.70 33.12 22.93
N ASP A 745 16.18 33.48 21.76
CA ASP A 745 14.79 33.92 21.59
C ASP A 745 14.04 32.93 20.69
N LEU A 746 13.28 32.03 21.32
CA LEU A 746 12.51 30.99 20.63
C LEU A 746 11.34 31.54 19.79
N PHE A 747 11.03 32.84 19.89
CA PHE A 747 10.04 33.50 19.05
C PHE A 747 10.66 34.12 17.80
N ASP A 748 11.98 34.32 17.74
CA ASP A 748 12.70 34.75 16.54
C ASP A 748 13.12 33.55 15.69
N LEU A 749 12.16 32.80 15.17
CA LEU A 749 12.43 31.73 14.20
C LEU A 749 12.45 32.29 12.79
N LYS A 750 13.42 31.85 11.99
CA LYS A 750 13.47 32.13 10.55
C LYS A 750 12.61 31.10 9.84
N ARG A 751 11.62 31.56 9.10
CA ARG A 751 10.50 30.78 8.59
C ARG A 751 10.57 30.64 7.09
N SER A 752 10.17 29.48 6.61
CA SER A 752 10.01 29.25 5.19
C SER A 752 8.85 28.33 4.89
N TYR A 753 8.40 28.38 3.64
CA TYR A 753 7.43 27.44 3.11
C TYR A 753 7.79 27.10 1.67
N GLY A 754 7.28 25.98 1.18
CA GLY A 754 7.55 25.60 -0.18
C GLY A 754 6.95 24.27 -0.58
N ILE A 755 7.38 23.82 -1.75
CA ILE A 755 6.99 22.54 -2.33
C ILE A 755 8.23 21.75 -2.70
N GLY A 756 8.10 20.43 -2.75
CA GLY A 756 9.20 19.56 -3.13
C GLY A 756 8.74 18.23 -3.67
N ALA A 757 9.70 17.49 -4.21
CA ALA A 757 9.56 16.13 -4.68
C ALA A 757 10.69 15.27 -4.14
N ARG A 758 10.41 13.99 -3.96
CA ARG A 758 11.35 12.97 -3.50
C ARG A 758 11.25 11.76 -4.41
N LEU A 759 12.41 11.29 -4.86
CA LEU A 759 12.55 10.20 -5.82
C LEU A 759 13.64 9.26 -5.32
N LEU A 760 13.30 8.00 -5.05
CA LEU A 760 14.28 6.99 -4.63
C LEU A 760 14.76 6.20 -5.84
N MET A 761 15.97 6.46 -6.31
CA MET A 761 16.58 5.70 -7.41
C MET A 761 17.63 4.75 -6.87
N ASN A 762 17.47 3.44 -7.04
CA ASN A 762 18.57 2.52 -6.79
C ASN A 762 19.53 2.53 -8.00
N PRO A 763 20.86 2.68 -7.80
CA PRO A 763 21.60 2.69 -6.52
C PRO A 763 21.91 4.09 -5.94
N LEU A 764 21.41 5.16 -6.56
CA LEU A 764 21.71 6.56 -6.21
C LEU A 764 21.17 7.02 -4.85
N GLY A 765 20.17 6.31 -4.30
CA GLY A 765 19.48 6.68 -3.07
C GLY A 765 18.37 7.69 -3.30
N LEU A 766 17.99 8.42 -2.23
CA LEU A 766 16.92 9.40 -2.29
C LEU A 766 17.44 10.71 -2.88
N ILE A 767 16.73 11.19 -3.89
CA ILE A 767 16.95 12.47 -4.54
C ILE A 767 15.79 13.39 -4.13
N GLY A 768 16.10 14.62 -3.76
CA GLY A 768 15.11 15.62 -3.38
C GLY A 768 15.27 16.92 -4.13
N PHE A 769 14.13 17.48 -4.51
CA PHE A 769 14.00 18.79 -5.12
C PHE A 769 13.09 19.61 -4.23
N ASP A 770 13.51 20.80 -3.83
CA ASP A 770 12.69 21.69 -3.01
C ASP A 770 12.76 23.11 -3.58
N TYR A 771 11.61 23.78 -3.63
CA TYR A 771 11.51 25.19 -3.97
C TYR A 771 10.83 25.91 -2.81
N GLY A 772 11.65 26.64 -2.03
CA GLY A 772 11.25 27.25 -0.77
C GLY A 772 11.35 28.77 -0.82
N TYR A 773 10.46 29.45 -0.11
CA TYR A 773 10.45 30.90 0.09
C TYR A 773 10.90 31.23 1.51
N GLY A 774 12.04 31.91 1.67
CA GLY A 774 12.49 32.46 2.95
C GLY A 774 11.71 33.73 3.30
N MET A 775 10.97 33.71 4.41
CA MET A 775 10.04 34.80 4.79
C MET A 775 10.71 35.92 5.58
N ASP A 776 11.80 35.60 6.25
CA ASP A 776 12.52 36.51 7.12
C ASP A 776 13.85 36.93 6.47
N ASP A 777 14.31 38.14 6.78
CA ASP A 777 15.57 38.67 6.29
C ASP A 777 16.75 38.12 7.09
N VAL A 778 17.64 37.39 6.44
CA VAL A 778 18.86 36.87 7.07
C VAL A 778 20.13 37.13 6.26
N THR A 779 20.03 37.34 4.95
CA THR A 779 21.20 37.59 4.11
C THR A 779 21.63 39.05 4.11
N GLY A 780 20.75 39.97 4.50
CA GLY A 780 21.02 41.40 4.44
C GLY A 780 21.17 41.90 3.00
N GLY A 781 20.68 43.11 2.74
CA GLY A 781 20.70 43.72 1.41
C GLY A 781 22.11 43.95 0.86
N TYR A 782 22.25 44.83 -0.14
CA TYR A 782 23.51 45.11 -0.88
C TYR A 782 24.78 45.40 -0.02
N LEU A 783 24.64 45.61 1.29
CA LEU A 783 25.71 45.86 2.26
C LEU A 783 25.90 44.76 3.32
N GLY A 784 25.20 43.62 3.24
CA GLY A 784 25.32 42.50 4.18
C GLY A 784 24.65 42.71 5.54
N PHE A 785 23.74 43.69 5.64
CA PHE A 785 22.92 43.95 6.83
C PHE A 785 21.44 43.77 6.49
N PRO A 786 20.63 43.19 7.40
CA PRO A 786 19.18 43.06 7.21
C PRO A 786 18.55 44.39 6.77
N ASP A 787 17.94 44.41 5.58
CA ASP A 787 17.22 45.52 4.99
C ASP A 787 15.68 45.46 5.21
N GLY A 788 15.22 44.42 5.90
CA GLY A 788 13.83 44.14 6.23
C GLY A 788 13.05 43.42 5.12
N THR A 789 13.71 42.98 4.04
CA THR A 789 13.06 42.27 2.94
C THR A 789 13.25 40.76 3.05
N ALA A 790 12.24 40.01 2.62
CA ALA A 790 12.31 38.54 2.67
C ALA A 790 13.37 38.02 1.68
N ASP A 791 14.17 37.04 2.10
CA ASP A 791 15.20 36.38 1.27
C ASP A 791 14.63 35.75 -0.02
N GLY A 792 13.34 35.41 -0.02
CA GLY A 792 12.61 35.09 -1.25
C GLY A 792 12.74 33.63 -1.71
N TRP A 793 12.43 33.39 -2.99
CA TRP A 793 12.38 32.03 -3.55
C TRP A 793 13.77 31.47 -3.86
N GLN A 794 14.03 30.27 -3.36
CA GLN A 794 15.26 29.53 -3.58
C GLN A 794 15.00 28.08 -3.99
N PHE A 795 15.80 27.59 -4.93
CA PHE A 795 15.79 26.20 -5.35
C PHE A 795 16.90 25.42 -4.64
N HIS A 796 16.50 24.29 -4.06
CA HIS A 796 17.31 23.41 -3.25
C HIS A 796 17.32 22.02 -3.90
N PHE A 797 18.51 21.46 -4.08
CA PHE A 797 18.69 20.13 -4.65
C PHE A 797 19.51 19.27 -3.69
N GLN A 798 19.00 18.10 -3.35
CA GLN A 798 19.67 17.15 -2.46
C GLN A 798 19.83 15.78 -3.13
N PHE A 799 21.00 15.19 -2.94
CA PHE A 799 21.36 13.88 -3.50
C PHE A 799 21.99 13.02 -2.41
N GLY A 800 21.50 11.79 -2.23
CA GLY A 800 22.20 10.76 -1.46
C GLY A 800 22.17 10.89 0.07
N ARG A 801 21.34 11.76 0.65
CA ARG A 801 21.05 11.69 2.10
C ARG A 801 20.19 10.45 2.37
N GLY A 802 20.83 9.36 2.82
CA GLY A 802 20.15 8.30 3.53
C GLY A 802 19.72 8.81 4.92
N PHE A 803 18.45 8.61 5.27
CA PHE A 803 17.93 8.86 6.62
C PHE A 803 18.51 7.89 7.65
#